data_AF-S7V666-F1
#
_entry.id   AF-S7V666-F1
#
_cell.length_a   1.000
_cell.length_b   1.000
_cell.length_c   1.000
_cell.angle_alpha   90.00
_cell.angle_beta   90.00
_cell.angle_gamma   90.00
#
_symmetry.space_group_name_H-M   'P 1'
#
loop_
_entity.id
_entity.type
_entity.pdbx_description
1 polymer ?
#
loop_
_entity_poly.entity_id
_entity_poly.type
_entity_poly.pdbx_seq_one_letter_code
_entity_poly.pdbx_strand_id
1 'polypeptide(L)'
;MINPEKAPEALNPPPAIMAPAGNRAAFLAALAAGADAVYCGLKDFSARMAAKNFNLEEMAALTRLAHERGTRVYITLNTLIKPDELASCAGLVDRLNRYVNPDGLILQDLAVAEIAREVGYNGELHLSTLANVTFPRALESIRDIPGTGFRRIVLPRELNVDEIKQMADACPDGLDLEVFVHGALCYAVSGRCYWSSYMGGKSGLRGRCVQPCRRLYTQQGRSGRYFSCQDLSIDVLVKVLLTIPKVSTWKIEGRKKGPHYVYYTVKAYQMLRDHFGDVRKRRDALDLLTWSLGRTGTHYHFLPQRPQNPVNPENQTGSGYLIGRVKGAAEGAYVDTREALLPGDVLRVGYEDEPWHSVIRVGASVPKKGRLYIKTGGRRKAAQNAPVFLTDRREKALMEMIDALSSALPKVTVPEPSSGYRPGMPTKPLKSRPPLDLRVGRRLERRTRRGAAGLWLSPEVLKGIPQQRFSDIWWWLPPVVWPDEEDLWQQVIDTVRDGGGRTFVLNAPWQTAFFRDAGSTALWAGPFCNIANPLAVRAVAAAGFKGCMVSPELGAGDYAALPRQSPIPLGIVLAGNWPLCISRIVPTSAASNQPVTSPRGEVAWIERYGQNTWIYPNWRLNLEGEKKALVQAGYRVFVTLDEPVPRHVQIKDRPGWWNWKVGLA
;
A
#
# COMPACT_ATOMS: atom_id res chain seq x y z
N MET A 1 -14.49 45.53 17.29
CA MET A 1 -15.58 45.64 16.30
C MET A 1 -15.37 44.55 15.27
N ILE A 2 -16.23 43.53 15.27
CA ILE A 2 -16.19 42.41 14.33
C ILE A 2 -16.97 42.86 13.09
N ASN A 3 -16.33 42.86 11.93
CA ASN A 3 -16.94 43.29 10.68
C ASN A 3 -18.00 42.25 10.23
N PRO A 4 -19.30 42.59 10.13
CA PRO A 4 -20.38 41.62 9.92
C PRO A 4 -20.66 41.28 8.44
N GLU A 5 -19.81 41.69 7.49
CA GLU A 5 -20.05 41.50 6.04
C GLU A 5 -19.02 40.60 5.33
N LYS A 6 -18.57 39.50 5.96
CA LYS A 6 -18.09 38.36 5.18
C LYS A 6 -19.24 37.35 5.05
N ALA A 7 -19.79 37.25 3.84
CA ALA A 7 -20.60 36.10 3.44
C ALA A 7 -19.88 34.81 3.92
N PRO A 8 -20.61 33.81 4.46
CA PRO A 8 -19.96 32.57 4.89
C PRO A 8 -19.20 32.03 3.68
N GLU A 9 -17.88 31.91 3.78
CA GLU A 9 -17.08 31.16 2.81
C GLU A 9 -17.83 29.85 2.57
N ALA A 10 -18.24 29.62 1.32
CA ALA A 10 -19.00 28.44 0.97
C ALA A 10 -18.24 27.23 1.52
N LEU A 11 -18.83 26.56 2.53
CA LEU A 11 -18.25 25.38 3.12
C LEU A 11 -17.89 24.43 1.98
N ASN A 12 -16.64 23.96 1.96
CA ASN A 12 -16.21 22.97 0.97
C ASN A 12 -17.25 21.83 0.93
N PRO A 13 -17.60 21.32 -0.27
CA PRO A 13 -18.55 20.22 -0.35
C PRO A 13 -18.06 19.07 0.54
N PRO A 14 -18.96 18.41 1.28
CA PRO A 14 -18.57 17.39 2.23
C PRO A 14 -17.83 16.24 1.51
N PRO A 15 -16.75 15.67 2.11
CA PRO A 15 -15.99 14.60 1.48
C PRO A 15 -16.85 13.36 1.19
N ALA A 16 -16.66 12.75 0.04
CA ALA A 16 -17.35 11.50 -0.31
C ALA A 16 -16.89 10.35 0.61
N ILE A 17 -17.82 9.54 1.12
CA ILE A 17 -17.50 8.30 1.83
C ILE A 17 -17.29 7.19 0.80
N MET A 18 -16.03 6.78 0.63
CA MET A 18 -15.65 5.73 -0.30
C MET A 18 -15.51 4.38 0.40
N ALA A 19 -16.42 3.46 0.07
CA ALA A 19 -16.55 2.14 0.67
C ALA A 19 -15.73 1.06 -0.08
N PRO A 20 -15.06 0.14 0.63
CA PRO A 20 -14.39 -1.00 0.02
C PRO A 20 -15.39 -2.11 -0.32
N ALA A 21 -15.29 -2.69 -1.52
CA ALA A 21 -16.00 -3.93 -1.85
C ALA A 21 -15.01 -5.03 -2.27
N GLY A 22 -15.07 -6.16 -1.56
CA GLY A 22 -14.26 -7.36 -1.86
C GLY A 22 -15.07 -8.50 -2.49
N ASN A 23 -16.39 -8.36 -2.59
CA ASN A 23 -17.34 -9.28 -3.22
C ASN A 23 -18.70 -8.58 -3.40
N ARG A 24 -19.62 -9.20 -4.12
CA ARG A 24 -20.98 -8.69 -4.36
C ARG A 24 -21.75 -8.30 -3.11
N ALA A 25 -21.77 -9.14 -2.06
CA ALA A 25 -22.49 -8.81 -0.84
C ALA A 25 -21.95 -7.54 -0.17
N ALA A 26 -20.62 -7.35 -0.15
CA ALA A 26 -19.99 -6.14 0.37
C ALA A 26 -20.29 -4.90 -0.49
N PHE A 27 -20.35 -5.05 -1.82
CA PHE A 27 -20.75 -3.97 -2.73
C PHE A 27 -22.19 -3.53 -2.46
N LEU A 28 -23.12 -4.49 -2.42
CA LEU A 28 -24.54 -4.22 -2.15
C LEU A 28 -24.74 -3.66 -0.73
N ALA A 29 -23.95 -4.10 0.25
CA ALA A 29 -23.95 -3.51 1.59
C ALA A 29 -23.50 -2.04 1.60
N ALA A 30 -22.52 -1.66 0.76
CA ALA A 30 -22.14 -0.26 0.59
C ALA A 30 -23.28 0.58 -0.01
N LEU A 31 -23.99 0.04 -1.01
CA LEU A 31 -25.17 0.71 -1.59
C LEU A 31 -26.32 0.81 -0.57
N ALA A 32 -26.58 -0.25 0.20
CA ALA A 32 -27.58 -0.25 1.26
C ALA A 32 -27.23 0.77 2.36
N ALA A 33 -25.94 0.94 2.65
CA ALA A 33 -25.46 1.96 3.57
C ALA A 33 -25.57 3.37 2.98
N GLY A 34 -25.71 3.52 1.67
CA GLY A 34 -25.77 4.81 0.97
C GLY A 34 -24.40 5.43 0.79
N ALA A 35 -23.34 4.64 0.58
CA ALA A 35 -22.00 5.18 0.28
C ALA A 35 -22.02 6.08 -0.97
N ASP A 36 -21.28 7.18 -0.95
CA ASP A 36 -21.18 8.08 -2.13
C ASP A 36 -20.34 7.46 -3.25
N ALA A 37 -19.41 6.58 -2.88
CA ALA A 37 -18.55 5.86 -3.80
C ALA A 37 -18.23 4.45 -3.30
N VAL A 38 -18.04 3.52 -4.23
CA VAL A 38 -17.53 2.17 -3.97
C VAL A 38 -16.26 1.96 -4.78
N TYR A 39 -15.25 1.35 -4.16
CA TYR A 39 -14.08 0.87 -4.89
C TYR A 39 -13.89 -0.63 -4.73
N CYS A 40 -13.56 -1.30 -5.84
CA CYS A 40 -13.35 -2.74 -5.89
C CYS A 40 -12.19 -3.12 -6.81
N GLY A 41 -11.74 -4.36 -6.66
CA GLY A 41 -10.72 -4.95 -7.52
C GLY A 41 -11.30 -6.09 -8.33
N LEU A 42 -10.78 -6.28 -9.55
CA LEU A 42 -11.03 -7.46 -10.35
C LEU A 42 -10.07 -8.60 -9.97
N LYS A 43 -10.27 -9.76 -10.60
CA LYS A 43 -9.43 -10.93 -10.38
C LYS A 43 -7.97 -10.67 -10.70
N ASP A 44 -7.71 -9.94 -11.76
CA ASP A 44 -6.36 -9.62 -12.23
C ASP A 44 -6.03 -8.14 -11.95
N PHE A 45 -4.73 -7.87 -11.80
CA PHE A 45 -4.15 -6.52 -11.65
C PHE A 45 -4.61 -5.69 -10.44
N SER A 46 -5.27 -6.29 -9.47
CA SER A 46 -5.66 -5.62 -8.23
C SER A 46 -4.86 -6.12 -7.04
N ALA A 47 -4.45 -5.19 -6.17
CA ALA A 47 -3.91 -5.54 -4.86
C ALA A 47 -4.93 -6.30 -3.99
N ARG A 48 -6.14 -6.60 -4.48
CA ARG A 48 -7.22 -7.37 -3.84
C ARG A 48 -7.36 -8.82 -4.32
N MET A 49 -6.55 -9.31 -5.28
CA MET A 49 -6.58 -10.66 -5.90
C MET A 49 -7.06 -11.85 -5.06
N ALA A 50 -6.70 -11.96 -3.77
CA ALA A 50 -7.13 -13.05 -2.89
C ALA A 50 -8.62 -13.02 -2.45
N ALA A 51 -9.41 -12.02 -2.83
CA ALA A 51 -10.85 -11.96 -2.54
C ALA A 51 -11.67 -12.75 -3.59
N LYS A 52 -12.96 -13.02 -3.32
CA LYS A 52 -13.90 -13.51 -4.33
C LYS A 52 -14.21 -12.35 -5.29
N ASN A 53 -13.30 -12.12 -6.23
CA ASN A 53 -13.35 -10.95 -7.10
C ASN A 53 -14.49 -11.06 -8.11
N PHE A 54 -14.89 -9.90 -8.62
CA PHE A 54 -15.95 -9.74 -9.60
C PHE A 54 -15.49 -10.14 -11.00
N ASN A 55 -16.39 -10.68 -11.81
CA ASN A 55 -16.21 -10.75 -13.26
C ASN A 55 -16.79 -9.47 -13.92
N LEU A 56 -16.63 -9.34 -15.23
CA LEU A 56 -17.03 -8.11 -15.93
C LEU A 56 -18.55 -7.96 -16.03
N GLU A 57 -19.30 -9.04 -16.22
CA GLU A 57 -20.77 -9.02 -16.23
C GLU A 57 -21.34 -8.56 -14.91
N GLU A 58 -20.83 -9.12 -13.81
CA GLU A 58 -21.21 -8.75 -12.46
C GLU A 58 -20.85 -7.29 -12.17
N MET A 59 -19.65 -6.84 -12.58
CA MET A 59 -19.28 -5.43 -12.42
C MET A 59 -20.13 -4.50 -13.26
N ALA A 60 -20.48 -4.85 -14.48
CA ALA A 60 -21.35 -4.03 -15.31
C ALA A 60 -22.75 -3.90 -14.69
N ALA A 61 -23.31 -5.00 -14.16
CA ALA A 61 -24.59 -4.98 -13.47
C ALA A 61 -24.55 -4.14 -12.18
N LEU A 62 -23.51 -4.31 -11.37
CA LEU A 62 -23.32 -3.56 -10.12
C LEU A 62 -23.07 -2.07 -10.38
N THR A 63 -22.33 -1.73 -11.44
CA THR A 63 -22.04 -0.34 -11.80
C THR A 63 -23.30 0.40 -12.24
N ARG A 64 -24.13 -0.23 -13.07
CA ARG A 64 -25.44 0.33 -13.46
C ARG A 64 -26.33 0.58 -12.24
N LEU A 65 -26.47 -0.41 -11.36
CA LEU A 65 -27.25 -0.28 -10.12
C LEU A 65 -26.70 0.82 -9.20
N ALA A 66 -25.37 0.97 -9.13
CA ALA A 66 -24.73 2.02 -8.35
C ALA A 66 -25.05 3.41 -8.93
N HIS A 67 -24.94 3.58 -10.24
CA HIS A 67 -25.25 4.83 -10.95
C HIS A 67 -26.72 5.23 -10.81
N GLU A 68 -27.66 4.27 -10.92
CA GLU A 68 -29.09 4.49 -10.65
C GLU A 68 -29.36 5.01 -9.22
N ARG A 69 -28.46 4.72 -8.29
CA ARG A 69 -28.51 5.17 -6.89
C ARG A 69 -27.61 6.37 -6.59
N GLY A 70 -27.02 6.99 -7.61
CA GLY A 70 -26.12 8.13 -7.44
C GLY A 70 -24.78 7.78 -6.78
N THR A 71 -24.40 6.49 -6.74
CA THR A 71 -23.13 6.02 -6.19
C THR A 71 -22.10 5.83 -7.29
N ARG A 72 -20.90 6.43 -7.12
CA ARG A 72 -19.78 6.28 -8.07
C ARG A 72 -19.01 4.98 -7.86
N VAL A 73 -18.45 4.43 -8.93
CA VAL A 73 -17.71 3.15 -8.93
C VAL A 73 -16.28 3.33 -9.43
N TYR A 74 -15.32 2.88 -8.62
CA TYR A 74 -13.89 2.96 -8.93
C TYR A 74 -13.25 1.57 -8.97
N ILE A 75 -12.49 1.29 -10.01
CA ILE A 75 -11.81 -0.01 -10.18
C ILE A 75 -10.32 0.13 -9.86
N THR A 76 -9.82 -0.70 -8.96
CA THR A 76 -8.39 -0.75 -8.64
C THR A 76 -7.64 -1.60 -9.66
N LEU A 77 -6.69 -1.00 -10.36
CA LEU A 77 -5.66 -1.63 -11.20
C LEU A 77 -4.27 -1.28 -10.64
N ASN A 78 -4.10 -1.54 -9.35
CA ASN A 78 -3.01 -1.03 -8.54
C ASN A 78 -2.00 -2.10 -8.16
N THR A 79 -1.65 -3.01 -9.06
CA THR A 79 -0.48 -3.90 -8.95
C THR A 79 0.60 -3.52 -9.95
N LEU A 80 1.84 -3.96 -9.71
CA LEU A 80 2.87 -3.92 -10.75
C LEU A 80 2.49 -4.83 -11.92
N ILE A 81 2.70 -4.34 -13.15
CA ILE A 81 2.44 -5.09 -14.38
C ILE A 81 3.76 -5.65 -14.90
N LYS A 82 3.82 -6.95 -15.20
CA LYS A 82 4.98 -7.58 -15.84
C LYS A 82 5.04 -7.26 -17.34
N PRO A 83 6.21 -7.38 -17.99
CA PRO A 83 6.34 -7.14 -19.43
C PRO A 83 5.38 -7.97 -20.29
N ASP A 84 5.16 -9.24 -19.94
CA ASP A 84 4.28 -10.18 -20.64
C ASP A 84 2.78 -9.96 -20.35
N GLU A 85 2.44 -9.13 -19.36
CA GLU A 85 1.08 -8.87 -18.93
C GLU A 85 0.46 -7.61 -19.55
N LEU A 86 1.25 -6.78 -20.23
CA LEU A 86 0.80 -5.49 -20.79
C LEU A 86 -0.40 -5.63 -21.73
N ALA A 87 -0.38 -6.63 -22.62
CA ALA A 87 -1.48 -6.87 -23.56
C ALA A 87 -2.77 -7.30 -22.83
N SER A 88 -2.64 -8.12 -21.78
CA SER A 88 -3.79 -8.54 -20.96
C SER A 88 -4.35 -7.36 -20.16
N CYS A 89 -3.48 -6.53 -19.57
CA CYS A 89 -3.88 -5.31 -18.86
C CYS A 89 -4.61 -4.35 -19.79
N ALA A 90 -4.08 -4.08 -20.99
CA ALA A 90 -4.72 -3.21 -21.97
C ALA A 90 -6.07 -3.75 -22.45
N GLY A 91 -6.15 -5.07 -22.70
CA GLY A 91 -7.42 -5.71 -23.04
C GLY A 91 -8.45 -5.61 -21.93
N LEU A 92 -8.03 -5.68 -20.66
CA LEU A 92 -8.92 -5.49 -19.51
C LEU A 92 -9.43 -4.04 -19.42
N VAL A 93 -8.54 -3.05 -19.57
CA VAL A 93 -8.91 -1.62 -19.52
C VAL A 93 -9.89 -1.27 -20.64
N ASP A 94 -9.68 -1.80 -21.85
CA ASP A 94 -10.61 -1.65 -22.98
C ASP A 94 -11.98 -2.28 -22.70
N ARG A 95 -12.03 -3.49 -22.13
CA ARG A 95 -13.30 -4.11 -21.75
C ARG A 95 -14.00 -3.33 -20.62
N LEU A 96 -13.25 -2.83 -19.64
CA LEU A 96 -13.80 -1.97 -18.59
C LEU A 96 -14.43 -0.71 -19.19
N ASN A 97 -13.74 -0.05 -20.12
CA ASN A 97 -14.22 1.13 -20.82
C ASN A 97 -15.52 0.84 -21.58
N ARG A 98 -15.55 -0.25 -22.36
CA ARG A 98 -16.69 -0.58 -23.24
C ARG A 98 -17.93 -1.07 -22.50
N TYR A 99 -17.77 -1.86 -21.43
CA TYR A 99 -18.89 -2.64 -20.87
C TYR A 99 -19.26 -2.30 -19.44
N VAL A 100 -18.30 -1.82 -18.64
CA VAL A 100 -18.53 -1.50 -17.23
C VAL A 100 -18.71 0.00 -17.03
N ASN A 101 -17.92 0.81 -17.75
CA ASN A 101 -17.89 2.27 -17.66
C ASN A 101 -17.75 2.80 -16.20
N PRO A 102 -16.69 2.41 -15.46
CA PRO A 102 -16.47 2.92 -14.11
C PRO A 102 -16.11 4.40 -14.12
N ASP A 103 -16.45 5.12 -13.06
CA ASP A 103 -16.15 6.55 -12.87
C ASP A 103 -14.65 6.84 -12.78
N GLY A 104 -13.86 5.89 -12.28
CA GLY A 104 -12.41 6.04 -12.24
C GLY A 104 -11.61 4.76 -12.06
N LEU A 105 -10.32 4.83 -12.39
CA LEU A 105 -9.33 3.78 -12.17
C LEU A 105 -8.31 4.23 -11.11
N ILE A 106 -8.04 3.35 -10.13
CA ILE A 106 -7.04 3.58 -9.09
C ILE A 106 -5.80 2.74 -9.40
N LEU A 107 -4.68 3.38 -9.71
CA LEU A 107 -3.47 2.72 -10.25
C LEU A 107 -2.19 3.08 -9.48
N GLN A 108 -1.16 2.25 -9.62
CA GLN A 108 0.19 2.56 -9.13
C GLN A 108 1.25 2.55 -10.25
N ASP A 109 1.04 1.71 -11.27
CA ASP A 109 1.96 1.53 -12.38
C ASP A 109 1.61 2.53 -13.48
N LEU A 110 2.56 3.41 -13.82
CA LEU A 110 2.35 4.49 -14.79
C LEU A 110 1.98 3.97 -16.19
N ALA A 111 2.33 2.73 -16.51
CA ALA A 111 1.88 2.08 -17.74
C ALA A 111 0.35 2.04 -17.86
N VAL A 112 -0.37 1.85 -16.75
CA VAL A 112 -1.83 1.74 -16.74
C VAL A 112 -2.48 3.07 -17.09
N ALA A 113 -1.89 4.19 -16.66
CA ALA A 113 -2.40 5.52 -16.99
C ALA A 113 -2.30 5.80 -18.49
N GLU A 114 -1.16 5.46 -19.08
CA GLU A 114 -0.95 5.59 -20.52
C GLU A 114 -1.88 4.66 -21.32
N ILE A 115 -1.96 3.38 -20.95
CA ILE A 115 -2.87 2.39 -21.55
C ILE A 115 -4.31 2.89 -21.51
N ALA A 116 -4.79 3.40 -20.36
CA ALA A 116 -6.15 3.89 -20.23
C ALA A 116 -6.46 5.00 -21.24
N ARG A 117 -5.51 5.91 -21.45
CA ARG A 117 -5.68 7.03 -22.37
C ARG A 117 -5.55 6.59 -23.83
N GLU A 118 -4.62 5.71 -24.16
CA GLU A 118 -4.50 5.13 -25.51
C GLU A 118 -5.74 4.30 -25.91
N VAL A 119 -6.45 3.71 -24.95
CA VAL A 119 -7.72 2.96 -25.15
C VAL A 119 -8.93 3.90 -25.27
N GLY A 120 -8.78 5.18 -24.96
CA GLY A 120 -9.89 6.14 -24.95
C GLY A 120 -10.77 6.08 -23.70
N TYR A 121 -10.22 5.62 -22.56
CA TYR A 121 -10.91 5.70 -21.28
C TYR A 121 -10.96 7.16 -20.79
N ASN A 122 -12.17 7.69 -20.65
CA ASN A 122 -12.42 9.09 -20.29
C ASN A 122 -12.66 9.32 -18.78
N GLY A 123 -12.77 8.25 -17.99
CA GLY A 123 -12.97 8.37 -16.54
C GLY A 123 -11.74 8.92 -15.80
N GLU A 124 -11.92 9.11 -14.49
CA GLU A 124 -10.90 9.66 -13.62
C GLU A 124 -9.73 8.68 -13.44
N LEU A 125 -8.49 9.20 -13.40
CA LEU A 125 -7.33 8.41 -13.00
C LEU A 125 -6.85 8.87 -11.63
N HIS A 126 -6.73 7.92 -10.71
CA HIS A 126 -6.32 8.16 -9.33
C HIS A 126 -4.99 7.47 -9.05
N LEU A 127 -4.06 8.18 -8.43
CA LEU A 127 -2.84 7.56 -7.91
C LEU A 127 -3.12 6.90 -6.57
N SER A 128 -3.01 5.57 -6.56
CA SER A 128 -3.05 4.74 -5.36
C SER A 128 -1.99 5.19 -4.35
N THR A 129 -2.23 4.99 -3.05
CA THR A 129 -1.22 5.20 -2.01
C THR A 129 0.09 4.42 -2.31
N LEU A 130 -0.01 3.28 -3.02
CA LEU A 130 1.13 2.50 -3.51
C LEU A 130 2.06 3.28 -4.47
N ALA A 131 1.59 4.36 -5.08
CA ALA A 131 2.39 5.26 -5.91
C ALA A 131 3.41 6.09 -5.11
N ASN A 132 3.33 6.12 -3.77
CA ASN A 132 4.30 6.77 -2.89
C ASN A 132 4.40 8.30 -3.08
N VAL A 133 3.26 8.98 -3.18
CA VAL A 133 3.19 10.45 -3.18
C VAL A 133 3.13 10.92 -1.74
N THR A 134 4.27 11.37 -1.19
CA THR A 134 4.43 11.55 0.26
C THR A 134 4.75 12.99 0.68
N PHE A 135 4.94 13.91 -0.25
CA PHE A 135 5.32 15.30 0.05
C PHE A 135 4.63 16.31 -0.90
N PRO A 136 4.35 17.55 -0.45
CA PRO A 136 3.59 18.57 -1.17
C PRO A 136 4.08 18.88 -2.59
N ARG A 137 5.38 19.14 -2.79
CA ARG A 137 5.95 19.56 -4.08
C ARG A 137 5.72 18.53 -5.19
N ALA A 138 5.49 17.27 -4.85
CA ALA A 138 5.18 16.21 -5.80
C ALA A 138 3.89 16.48 -6.61
N LEU A 139 2.91 17.17 -6.02
CA LEU A 139 1.56 17.32 -6.58
C LEU A 139 1.56 18.09 -7.90
N GLU A 140 2.33 19.17 -7.98
CA GLU A 140 2.51 19.94 -9.22
C GLU A 140 3.19 19.09 -10.30
N SER A 141 4.28 18.38 -9.98
CA SER A 141 4.96 17.52 -10.94
C SER A 141 4.09 16.37 -11.45
N ILE A 142 3.12 15.89 -10.66
CA ILE A 142 2.13 14.89 -11.09
C ILE A 142 1.11 15.51 -12.03
N ARG A 143 0.66 16.74 -11.75
CA ARG A 143 -0.30 17.46 -12.58
C ARG A 143 0.23 17.72 -13.98
N ASP A 144 1.52 18.01 -14.09
CA ASP A 144 2.17 18.37 -15.35
C ASP A 144 2.53 17.18 -16.24
N ILE A 145 2.25 15.93 -15.83
CA ILE A 145 2.56 14.75 -16.62
C ILE A 145 1.65 14.70 -17.85
N PRO A 146 2.19 14.91 -19.07
CA PRO A 146 1.37 15.05 -20.26
C PRO A 146 0.56 13.79 -20.53
N GLY A 147 -0.69 13.99 -20.95
CA GLY A 147 -1.56 12.89 -21.39
C GLY A 147 -2.13 12.01 -20.29
N THR A 148 -1.72 12.13 -19.02
CA THR A 148 -2.29 11.30 -17.93
C THR A 148 -3.59 11.87 -17.38
N GLY A 149 -3.61 13.15 -17.01
CA GLY A 149 -4.80 13.80 -16.44
C GLY A 149 -5.23 13.16 -15.11
N PHE A 150 -4.28 12.94 -14.19
CA PHE A 150 -4.61 12.47 -12.85
C PHE A 150 -5.55 13.46 -12.14
N ARG A 151 -6.60 12.93 -11.53
CA ARG A 151 -7.67 13.71 -10.87
C ARG A 151 -7.58 13.68 -9.34
N ARG A 152 -7.02 12.59 -8.78
CA ARG A 152 -6.99 12.35 -7.33
C ARG A 152 -5.71 11.65 -6.88
N ILE A 153 -5.20 12.05 -5.72
CA ILE A 153 -4.09 11.40 -5.03
C ILE A 153 -4.59 10.78 -3.73
N VAL A 154 -4.37 9.47 -3.58
CA VAL A 154 -4.65 8.78 -2.32
C VAL A 154 -3.44 8.94 -1.40
N LEU A 155 -3.59 9.72 -0.33
CA LEU A 155 -2.50 10.04 0.59
C LEU A 155 -2.05 8.83 1.42
N PRO A 156 -0.75 8.74 1.78
CA PRO A 156 -0.24 7.79 2.76
C PRO A 156 -0.96 7.91 4.10
N ARG A 157 -1.13 6.80 4.81
CA ARG A 157 -1.78 6.77 6.14
C ARG A 157 -0.84 7.20 7.27
N GLU A 158 0.43 7.37 6.91
CA GLU A 158 1.51 7.82 7.76
C GLU A 158 1.57 9.34 7.92
N LEU A 159 0.77 10.09 7.12
CA LEU A 159 0.68 11.54 7.24
C LEU A 159 -0.22 11.94 8.42
N ASN A 160 0.25 12.93 9.19
CA ASN A 160 -0.54 13.57 10.23
C ASN A 160 -1.44 14.68 9.67
N VAL A 161 -2.30 15.25 10.51
CA VAL A 161 -3.27 16.26 10.09
C VAL A 161 -2.64 17.55 9.56
N ASP A 162 -1.48 17.97 10.08
CA ASP A 162 -0.80 19.17 9.63
C ASP A 162 -0.07 18.94 8.30
N GLU A 163 0.50 17.75 8.11
CA GLU A 163 1.04 17.28 6.84
C GLU A 163 -0.06 17.17 5.77
N ILE A 164 -1.26 16.69 6.12
CA ILE A 164 -2.41 16.65 5.21
C ILE A 164 -2.83 18.08 4.79
N LYS A 165 -2.76 19.07 5.70
CA LYS A 165 -3.00 20.48 5.34
C LYS A 165 -1.95 20.99 4.37
N GLN A 166 -0.66 20.72 4.62
CA GLN A 166 0.42 21.10 3.68
C GLN A 166 0.20 20.49 2.29
N MET A 167 -0.22 19.21 2.22
CA MET A 167 -0.59 18.58 0.95
C MET A 167 -1.77 19.29 0.29
N ALA A 168 -2.79 19.70 1.05
CA ALA A 168 -3.95 20.41 0.54
C ALA A 168 -3.62 21.80 0.02
N ASP A 169 -2.78 22.55 0.74
CA ASP A 169 -2.36 23.91 0.39
C ASP A 169 -1.54 23.92 -0.91
N ALA A 170 -0.71 22.90 -1.12
CA ALA A 170 0.06 22.73 -2.36
C ALA A 170 -0.71 22.00 -3.48
N CYS A 171 -1.96 21.59 -3.24
CA CYS A 171 -2.71 20.78 -4.21
C CYS A 171 -3.22 21.67 -5.36
N PRO A 172 -2.74 21.47 -6.60
CA PRO A 172 -3.10 22.32 -7.73
C PRO A 172 -4.56 22.15 -8.13
N ASP A 173 -5.08 23.14 -8.88
CA ASP A 173 -6.43 23.05 -9.42
C ASP A 173 -6.62 21.87 -10.39
N GLY A 174 -7.79 21.25 -10.29
CA GLY A 174 -8.12 20.02 -11.01
C GLY A 174 -7.52 18.75 -10.41
N LEU A 175 -6.80 18.83 -9.28
CA LEU A 175 -6.40 17.70 -8.45
C LEU A 175 -7.16 17.75 -7.10
N ASP A 176 -7.45 16.59 -6.53
CA ASP A 176 -7.96 16.48 -5.15
C ASP A 176 -7.26 15.35 -4.37
N LEU A 177 -7.54 15.32 -3.07
CA LEU A 177 -6.89 14.44 -2.11
C LEU A 177 -7.90 13.48 -1.49
N GLU A 178 -7.46 12.24 -1.31
CA GLU A 178 -8.20 11.20 -0.63
C GLU A 178 -7.43 10.69 0.58
N VAL A 179 -8.11 10.62 1.73
CA VAL A 179 -7.51 10.24 3.01
C VAL A 179 -8.20 8.98 3.54
N PHE A 180 -7.41 8.02 4.01
CA PHE A 180 -7.96 6.87 4.74
C PHE A 180 -8.41 7.30 6.13
N VAL A 181 -9.64 6.95 6.50
CA VAL A 181 -10.19 7.26 7.82
C VAL A 181 -10.30 6.03 8.72
N HIS A 182 -10.28 4.82 8.15
CA HIS A 182 -10.51 3.59 8.89
C HIS A 182 -9.91 2.34 8.23
N GLY A 183 -9.61 1.33 9.03
CA GLY A 183 -9.25 -0.04 8.60
C GLY A 183 -7.76 -0.36 8.73
N ALA A 184 -7.30 -1.47 8.15
CA ALA A 184 -6.02 -2.06 8.56
C ALA A 184 -4.79 -1.21 8.20
N LEU A 185 -3.93 -0.92 9.18
CA LEU A 185 -2.61 -0.31 8.92
C LEU A 185 -1.62 -1.36 8.42
N CYS A 186 -0.81 -0.96 7.44
CA CYS A 186 0.36 -1.71 7.03
C CYS A 186 1.56 -1.25 7.86
N TYR A 187 2.49 -2.17 8.13
CA TYR A 187 3.77 -1.78 8.72
C TYR A 187 4.64 -1.03 7.71
N ALA A 188 4.61 -1.44 6.44
CA ALA A 188 5.34 -0.77 5.38
C ALA A 188 4.60 0.47 4.89
N VAL A 189 5.35 1.54 4.58
CA VAL A 189 4.79 2.79 4.05
C VAL A 189 3.87 2.50 2.87
N SER A 190 2.59 2.88 3.00
CA SER A 190 1.59 2.73 1.94
C SER A 190 1.44 1.31 1.36
N GLY A 191 1.84 0.28 2.12
CA GLY A 191 1.79 -1.12 1.66
C GLY A 191 2.94 -1.54 0.73
N ARG A 192 3.96 -0.69 0.54
CA ARG A 192 5.11 -0.96 -0.33
C ARG A 192 6.10 -1.90 0.36
N CYS A 193 5.81 -3.20 0.26
CA CYS A 193 6.44 -4.25 1.06
C CYS A 193 6.95 -5.41 0.21
N TYR A 194 8.24 -5.73 0.34
CA TYR A 194 8.93 -6.84 -0.31
C TYR A 194 8.96 -8.10 0.56
N TRP A 195 8.58 -7.99 1.83
CA TRP A 195 8.78 -9.01 2.86
C TRP A 195 8.24 -10.40 2.48
N SER A 196 7.01 -10.46 1.95
CA SER A 196 6.41 -11.73 1.50
C SER A 196 7.06 -12.27 0.22
N SER A 197 7.55 -11.39 -0.64
CA SER A 197 8.25 -11.72 -1.87
C SER A 197 9.61 -12.34 -1.57
N TYR A 198 10.37 -11.67 -0.71
CA TYR A 198 11.72 -12.08 -0.32
C TYR A 198 11.74 -13.48 0.35
N MET A 199 10.62 -13.86 0.99
CA MET A 199 10.45 -15.15 1.66
C MET A 199 9.87 -16.27 0.79
N GLY A 200 9.32 -15.97 -0.39
CA GLY A 200 8.65 -17.00 -1.19
C GLY A 200 7.87 -16.52 -2.42
N GLY A 201 8.32 -15.45 -3.07
CA GLY A 201 7.79 -14.94 -4.34
C GLY A 201 6.43 -14.25 -4.28
N LYS A 202 5.80 -14.14 -3.10
CA LYS A 202 4.45 -13.57 -2.95
C LYS A 202 4.50 -12.05 -2.77
N SER A 203 4.65 -11.30 -3.87
CA SER A 203 4.83 -9.83 -3.81
C SER A 203 3.64 -9.09 -3.17
N GLY A 204 3.94 -8.21 -2.21
CA GLY A 204 2.97 -7.29 -1.63
C GLY A 204 2.50 -6.24 -2.63
N LEU A 205 3.39 -5.81 -3.53
CA LEU A 205 3.10 -4.87 -4.62
C LEU A 205 2.19 -5.46 -5.70
N ARG A 206 1.99 -6.78 -5.69
CA ARG A 206 1.03 -7.51 -6.53
C ARG A 206 -0.15 -8.09 -5.76
N GLY A 207 -0.40 -7.59 -4.55
CA GLY A 207 -1.53 -8.04 -3.75
C GLY A 207 -1.39 -9.46 -3.18
N ARG A 208 -0.23 -10.10 -3.23
CA ARG A 208 -0.04 -11.49 -2.76
C ARG A 208 0.50 -11.60 -1.33
N CYS A 209 0.60 -10.47 -0.61
CA CYS A 209 1.10 -10.40 0.78
C CYS A 209 0.50 -11.50 1.69
N VAL A 210 1.37 -12.25 2.36
CA VAL A 210 1.01 -13.28 3.35
C VAL A 210 1.18 -12.81 4.79
N GLN A 211 1.27 -11.49 4.98
CA GLN A 211 1.27 -10.82 6.28
C GLN A 211 2.38 -11.29 7.25
N PRO A 212 3.65 -11.40 6.84
CA PRO A 212 4.74 -11.85 7.73
C PRO A 212 4.92 -10.92 8.93
N CYS A 213 4.70 -9.61 8.76
CA CYS A 213 4.73 -8.61 9.83
C CYS A 213 3.74 -8.89 10.98
N ARG A 214 2.73 -9.73 10.75
CA ARG A 214 1.72 -10.08 11.75
C ARG A 214 2.16 -11.21 12.69
N ARG A 215 3.28 -11.90 12.43
CA ARG A 215 3.76 -13.03 13.24
C ARG A 215 4.28 -12.59 14.61
N LEU A 216 4.37 -13.54 15.55
CA LEU A 216 5.12 -13.38 16.80
C LEU A 216 6.60 -13.57 16.50
N TYR A 217 7.43 -12.56 16.75
CA TYR A 217 8.88 -12.65 16.60
C TYR A 217 9.54 -12.70 17.98
N THR A 218 10.77 -13.18 18.05
CA THR A 218 11.59 -13.21 19.26
C THR A 218 12.81 -12.32 19.09
N GLN A 219 13.06 -11.44 20.06
CA GLN A 219 14.28 -10.64 20.15
C GLN A 219 14.76 -10.69 21.61
N GLN A 220 16.05 -10.99 21.82
CA GLN A 220 16.65 -11.04 23.16
C GLN A 220 15.85 -11.89 24.18
N GLY A 221 15.36 -13.05 23.74
CA GLY A 221 14.56 -13.95 24.59
C GLY A 221 13.11 -13.52 24.82
N ARG A 222 12.69 -12.34 24.34
CA ARG A 222 11.31 -11.84 24.45
C ARG A 222 10.54 -12.02 23.15
N SER A 223 9.41 -12.72 23.23
CA SER A 223 8.50 -12.90 22.11
C SER A 223 7.44 -11.80 22.08
N GLY A 224 7.17 -11.22 20.91
CA GLY A 224 6.21 -10.13 20.74
C GLY A 224 5.86 -9.88 19.28
N ARG A 225 4.75 -9.17 19.06
CA ARG A 225 4.29 -8.77 17.71
C ARG A 225 4.93 -7.44 17.28
N TYR A 226 6.24 -7.43 17.09
CA TYR A 226 7.03 -6.20 16.83
C TYR A 226 6.71 -5.46 15.53
N PHE A 227 5.94 -6.05 14.60
CA PHE A 227 5.58 -5.41 13.33
C PHE A 227 4.07 -5.42 13.04
N SER A 228 3.24 -5.82 14.02
CA SER A 228 1.81 -6.00 13.80
C SER A 228 1.03 -4.75 14.19
N CYS A 229 0.55 -4.00 13.20
CA CYS A 229 -0.17 -2.75 13.43
C CYS A 229 -1.64 -2.95 13.83
N GLN A 230 -2.16 -2.15 14.74
CA GLN A 230 -3.59 -1.95 14.96
C GLN A 230 -4.30 -1.43 13.69
N ASP A 231 -5.64 -1.38 13.71
CA ASP A 231 -6.38 -0.77 12.61
C ASP A 231 -6.41 0.76 12.82
N LEU A 232 -6.33 1.55 11.75
CA LEU A 232 -6.58 2.99 11.78
C LEU A 232 -8.06 3.22 12.13
N SER A 233 -8.32 4.16 13.01
CA SER A 233 -9.68 4.66 13.24
C SER A 233 -9.63 6.11 13.64
N ILE A 234 -9.86 7.03 12.70
CA ILE A 234 -9.83 8.47 12.96
C ILE A 234 -11.03 8.93 13.80
N ASP A 235 -12.13 8.17 13.77
CA ASP A 235 -13.32 8.38 14.62
C ASP A 235 -13.82 9.84 14.64
N VAL A 236 -14.19 10.37 15.81
CA VAL A 236 -14.67 11.75 15.99
C VAL A 236 -13.64 12.81 15.62
N LEU A 237 -12.35 12.46 15.52
CA LEU A 237 -11.31 13.40 15.06
C LEU A 237 -11.45 13.72 13.58
N VAL A 238 -12.21 12.93 12.82
CA VAL A 238 -12.40 13.10 11.37
C VAL A 238 -13.02 14.45 11.02
N LYS A 239 -13.72 15.08 11.96
CA LYS A 239 -14.27 16.44 11.80
C LYS A 239 -13.21 17.46 11.41
N VAL A 240 -11.95 17.27 11.79
CA VAL A 240 -10.85 18.18 11.41
C VAL A 240 -10.59 18.12 9.91
N LEU A 241 -10.82 16.97 9.26
CA LEU A 241 -10.67 16.84 7.82
C LEU A 241 -11.72 17.64 7.03
N LEU A 242 -12.87 17.97 7.63
CA LEU A 242 -13.91 18.80 7.00
C LEU A 242 -13.43 20.23 6.74
N THR A 243 -12.45 20.70 7.52
CA THR A 243 -11.91 22.06 7.39
C THR A 243 -10.72 22.15 6.44
N ILE A 244 -10.26 21.02 5.88
CA ILE A 244 -9.09 20.99 5.00
C ILE A 244 -9.59 21.03 3.55
N PRO A 245 -9.25 22.07 2.77
CA PRO A 245 -9.65 22.16 1.37
C PRO A 245 -9.06 20.99 0.57
N LYS A 246 -9.64 20.68 -0.59
CA LYS A 246 -9.17 19.63 -1.52
C LYS A 246 -9.19 18.19 -0.97
N VAL A 247 -9.38 17.95 0.33
CA VAL A 247 -9.70 16.61 0.88
C VAL A 247 -11.14 16.28 0.51
N SER A 248 -11.32 15.61 -0.63
CA SER A 248 -12.64 15.39 -1.23
C SER A 248 -13.20 14.01 -0.96
N THR A 249 -12.40 13.09 -0.44
CA THR A 249 -12.82 11.70 -0.20
C THR A 249 -12.25 11.13 1.10
N TRP A 250 -13.13 10.53 1.90
CA TRP A 250 -12.78 9.69 3.05
C TRP A 250 -12.85 8.23 2.65
N LYS A 251 -11.69 7.59 2.53
CA LYS A 251 -11.58 6.19 2.12
C LYS A 251 -11.61 5.25 3.32
N ILE A 252 -12.42 4.20 3.25
CA ILE A 252 -12.40 3.11 4.23
C ILE A 252 -11.57 1.95 3.65
N GLU A 253 -10.59 1.44 4.41
CA GLU A 253 -9.84 0.22 4.07
C GLU A 253 -10.67 -1.01 4.41
N GLY A 254 -10.66 -2.03 3.54
CA GLY A 254 -11.42 -3.25 3.83
C GLY A 254 -11.21 -4.36 2.82
N ARG A 255 -9.96 -4.66 2.44
CA ARG A 255 -9.64 -5.66 1.39
C ARG A 255 -10.30 -7.04 1.60
N LYS A 256 -10.40 -7.50 2.85
CA LYS A 256 -10.96 -8.82 3.22
C LYS A 256 -12.20 -8.71 4.12
N LYS A 257 -12.88 -7.56 4.09
CA LYS A 257 -13.99 -7.28 5.00
C LYS A 257 -15.33 -7.67 4.40
N GLY A 258 -16.22 -8.19 5.25
CA GLY A 258 -17.57 -8.64 4.87
C GLY A 258 -18.58 -7.49 4.81
N PRO A 259 -19.82 -7.77 4.36
CA PRO A 259 -20.89 -6.78 4.23
C PRO A 259 -21.18 -6.03 5.53
N HIS A 260 -21.15 -6.71 6.69
CA HIS A 260 -21.35 -6.10 8.00
C HIS A 260 -20.38 -4.94 8.26
N TYR A 261 -19.07 -5.20 8.12
CA TYR A 261 -18.01 -4.20 8.30
C TYR A 261 -18.25 -3.00 7.39
N VAL A 262 -18.56 -3.25 6.12
CA VAL A 262 -18.75 -2.18 5.12
C VAL A 262 -19.95 -1.32 5.49
N TYR A 263 -21.08 -1.93 5.79
CA TYR A 263 -22.29 -1.19 6.15
C TYR A 263 -22.08 -0.32 7.40
N TYR A 264 -21.53 -0.90 8.46
CA TYR A 264 -21.35 -0.22 9.75
C TYR A 264 -20.36 0.94 9.66
N THR A 265 -19.24 0.72 8.98
CA THR A 265 -18.21 1.76 8.83
C THR A 265 -18.71 2.91 7.95
N VAL A 266 -19.41 2.62 6.84
CA VAL A 266 -20.02 3.68 6.01
C VAL A 266 -21.02 4.50 6.82
N LYS A 267 -21.98 3.86 7.50
CA LYS A 267 -22.97 4.57 8.32
C LYS A 267 -22.33 5.41 9.41
N ALA A 268 -21.31 4.88 10.10
CA ALA A 268 -20.60 5.62 11.13
C ALA A 268 -19.92 6.88 10.57
N TYR A 269 -19.17 6.77 9.47
CA TYR A 269 -18.49 7.94 8.91
C TYR A 269 -19.44 8.93 8.25
N GLN A 270 -20.58 8.50 7.72
CA GLN A 270 -21.66 9.42 7.30
C GLN A 270 -22.20 10.22 8.48
N MET A 271 -22.51 9.57 9.61
CA MET A 271 -22.95 10.27 10.82
C MET A 271 -21.88 11.27 11.31
N LEU A 272 -20.61 10.88 11.27
CA LEU A 272 -19.49 11.76 11.66
C LEU A 272 -19.24 12.89 10.67
N ARG A 273 -19.57 12.73 9.39
CA ARG A 273 -19.46 13.77 8.36
C ARG A 273 -20.61 14.75 8.44
N ASP A 274 -21.83 14.23 8.44
CA ASP A 274 -23.06 15.01 8.22
C ASP A 274 -23.62 15.58 9.54
N HIS A 275 -23.25 14.98 10.68
CA HIS A 275 -23.78 15.34 12.00
C HIS A 275 -22.68 15.49 13.06
N PHE A 276 -21.48 15.95 12.69
CA PHE A 276 -20.34 16.09 13.61
C PHE A 276 -20.61 16.98 14.84
N GLY A 277 -21.55 17.93 14.75
CA GLY A 277 -21.98 18.78 15.87
C GLY A 277 -22.86 18.07 16.90
N ASP A 278 -23.62 17.05 16.49
CA ASP A 278 -24.57 16.34 17.34
C ASP A 278 -23.85 15.30 18.22
N VAL A 279 -23.99 15.43 19.55
CA VAL A 279 -23.37 14.53 20.53
C VAL A 279 -23.95 13.11 20.44
N ARG A 280 -25.26 12.97 20.23
CA ARG A 280 -25.93 11.66 20.16
C ARG A 280 -25.50 10.92 18.90
N LYS A 281 -25.50 11.59 17.75
CA LYS A 281 -25.05 10.99 16.47
C LYS A 281 -23.59 10.57 16.51
N ARG A 282 -22.72 11.35 17.17
CA ARG A 282 -21.32 10.94 17.39
C ARG A 282 -21.20 9.69 18.24
N ARG A 283 -22.02 9.56 19.30
CA ARG A 283 -22.05 8.34 20.12
C ARG A 283 -22.53 7.14 19.32
N ASP A 284 -23.63 7.27 18.57
CA ASP A 284 -24.16 6.21 17.71
C ASP A 284 -23.10 5.76 16.68
N ALA A 285 -22.37 6.70 16.10
CA ALA A 285 -21.27 6.39 15.16
C ALA A 285 -20.14 5.60 15.84
N LEU A 286 -19.73 5.97 17.05
CA LEU A 286 -18.71 5.22 17.81
C LEU A 286 -19.19 3.80 18.17
N ASP A 287 -20.47 3.64 18.49
CA ASP A 287 -21.07 2.33 18.73
C ASP A 287 -21.03 1.48 17.44
N LEU A 288 -21.36 2.06 16.28
CA LEU A 288 -21.22 1.39 14.99
C LEU A 288 -19.76 1.00 14.68
N LEU A 289 -18.78 1.89 14.93
CA LEU A 289 -17.37 1.58 14.72
C LEU A 289 -16.88 0.44 15.63
N THR A 290 -17.38 0.38 16.87
CA THR A 290 -17.09 -0.74 17.80
C THR A 290 -17.59 -2.07 17.23
N TRP A 291 -18.73 -2.04 16.54
CA TRP A 291 -19.33 -3.19 15.85
C TRP A 291 -18.77 -3.45 14.45
N SER A 292 -17.75 -2.72 13.99
CA SER A 292 -17.09 -3.01 12.71
C SER A 292 -16.40 -4.38 12.69
N LEU A 293 -16.11 -4.99 13.85
CA LEU A 293 -15.36 -6.26 13.96
C LEU A 293 -13.93 -6.15 13.40
N GLY A 294 -13.34 -4.95 13.47
CA GLY A 294 -11.93 -4.67 13.20
C GLY A 294 -10.98 -5.24 14.25
N ARG A 295 -9.70 -4.90 14.13
CA ARG A 295 -8.78 -4.95 15.28
C ARG A 295 -9.07 -3.76 16.19
N THR A 296 -8.42 -3.72 17.35
CA THR A 296 -8.34 -2.49 18.15
C THR A 296 -7.91 -1.32 17.26
N GLY A 297 -8.62 -0.21 17.36
CA GLY A 297 -8.34 1.02 16.64
C GLY A 297 -7.21 1.83 17.27
N THR A 298 -6.52 2.63 16.45
CA THR A 298 -5.56 3.65 16.86
C THR A 298 -5.69 4.89 15.99
N HIS A 299 -5.37 6.06 16.54
CA HIS A 299 -5.20 7.29 15.77
C HIS A 299 -3.84 7.36 15.06
N TYR A 300 -2.95 6.40 15.34
CA TYR A 300 -1.56 6.41 14.88
C TYR A 300 -0.93 7.81 15.04
N HIS A 301 -0.41 8.40 13.97
CA HIS A 301 0.26 9.69 13.97
C HIS A 301 -0.70 10.83 13.59
N PHE A 302 -2.00 10.59 13.43
CA PHE A 302 -2.94 11.60 12.91
C PHE A 302 -2.90 12.93 13.66
N LEU A 303 -2.82 12.88 15.00
CA LEU A 303 -2.59 14.06 15.84
C LEU A 303 -1.10 14.14 16.21
N PRO A 304 -0.30 15.04 15.61
CA PRO A 304 1.13 15.11 15.86
C PRO A 304 1.47 15.50 17.32
N GLN A 305 0.57 16.20 18.01
CA GLN A 305 0.68 16.55 19.42
C GLN A 305 0.40 15.39 20.39
N ARG A 306 -0.21 14.30 19.91
CA ARG A 306 -0.54 13.09 20.69
C ARG A 306 -0.36 11.83 19.85
N PRO A 307 0.88 11.53 19.40
CA PRO A 307 1.13 10.39 18.55
C PRO A 307 0.89 9.08 19.31
N GLN A 308 0.23 8.13 18.65
CA GLN A 308 0.07 6.76 19.13
C GLN A 308 0.94 5.84 18.29
N ASN A 309 1.62 4.90 18.93
CA ASN A 309 2.29 3.83 18.19
C ASN A 309 1.26 2.77 17.79
N PRO A 310 1.09 2.44 16.50
CA PRO A 310 0.11 1.46 16.07
C PRO A 310 0.59 0.03 16.35
N VAL A 311 1.85 -0.16 16.75
CA VAL A 311 2.40 -1.44 17.16
C VAL A 311 2.47 -1.48 18.68
N ASN A 312 1.75 -2.43 19.27
CA ASN A 312 1.95 -2.85 20.64
C ASN A 312 2.35 -4.33 20.64
N PRO A 313 3.61 -4.65 21.00
CA PRO A 313 4.16 -6.00 20.94
C PRO A 313 3.48 -7.01 21.87
N GLU A 314 2.91 -6.53 22.99
CA GLU A 314 2.21 -7.36 23.98
C GLU A 314 0.76 -7.62 23.57
N ASN A 315 0.18 -6.71 22.78
CA ASN A 315 -1.19 -6.85 22.34
C ASN A 315 -1.34 -7.90 21.23
N GLN A 316 -2.38 -8.71 21.38
CA GLN A 316 -2.83 -9.59 20.32
C GLN A 316 -3.62 -8.82 19.26
N THR A 317 -3.12 -8.80 18.03
CA THR A 317 -3.70 -8.03 16.92
C THR A 317 -4.72 -8.83 16.09
N GLY A 318 -5.54 -9.65 16.75
CA GLY A 318 -6.62 -10.39 16.10
C GLY A 318 -7.81 -9.48 15.79
N SER A 319 -8.46 -9.65 14.64
CA SER A 319 -9.72 -8.97 14.33
C SER A 319 -10.92 -9.63 15.02
N GLY A 320 -11.97 -8.87 15.28
CA GLY A 320 -13.24 -9.37 15.79
C GLY A 320 -13.58 -8.87 17.18
N TYR A 321 -14.87 -8.89 17.50
CA TYR A 321 -15.39 -8.42 18.78
C TYR A 321 -15.35 -9.55 19.82
N LEU A 322 -14.75 -9.31 20.98
CA LEU A 322 -14.61 -10.34 22.03
C LEU A 322 -16.00 -10.69 22.60
N ILE A 323 -16.49 -11.89 22.27
CA ILE A 323 -17.76 -12.43 22.76
C ILE A 323 -17.59 -13.15 24.10
N GLY A 324 -16.42 -13.71 24.38
CA GLY A 324 -16.19 -14.38 25.66
C GLY A 324 -14.89 -15.17 25.68
N ARG A 325 -14.77 -16.07 26.64
CA ARG A 325 -13.62 -16.97 26.78
C ARG A 325 -14.10 -18.40 26.98
N VAL A 326 -13.33 -19.36 26.47
CA VAL A 326 -13.61 -20.80 26.59
C VAL A 326 -13.57 -21.22 28.06
N LYS A 327 -14.62 -21.92 28.50
CA LYS A 327 -14.82 -22.50 29.82
C LYS A 327 -15.16 -23.99 29.71
N GLY A 328 -15.11 -24.69 30.84
CA GLY A 328 -15.46 -26.11 30.94
C GLY A 328 -14.28 -27.06 30.64
N ALA A 329 -14.55 -28.35 30.79
CA ALA A 329 -13.64 -29.41 30.38
C ALA A 329 -13.61 -29.54 28.85
N ALA A 330 -12.62 -30.23 28.30
CA ALA A 330 -12.47 -30.34 26.86
C ALA A 330 -13.64 -31.05 26.16
N GLU A 331 -14.27 -32.02 26.84
CA GLU A 331 -15.53 -32.65 26.42
C GLU A 331 -16.67 -31.88 27.06
N GLY A 332 -17.13 -30.82 26.38
CA GLY A 332 -18.12 -29.89 26.93
C GLY A 332 -17.64 -28.44 27.04
N ALA A 333 -16.59 -28.07 26.29
CA ALA A 333 -16.13 -26.69 26.22
C ALA A 333 -17.27 -25.76 25.78
N TYR A 334 -17.43 -24.63 26.47
CA TYR A 334 -18.48 -23.65 26.17
C TYR A 334 -17.97 -22.21 26.34
N VAL A 335 -18.75 -21.26 25.87
CA VAL A 335 -18.56 -19.83 26.13
C VAL A 335 -19.88 -19.22 26.60
N ASP A 336 -19.82 -18.45 27.68
CA ASP A 336 -20.93 -17.56 28.06
C ASP A 336 -20.76 -16.25 27.27
N THR A 337 -21.75 -15.93 26.46
CA THR A 337 -21.66 -14.88 25.46
C THR A 337 -21.90 -13.50 26.06
N ARG A 338 -21.04 -12.53 25.77
CA ARG A 338 -21.18 -11.12 26.20
C ARG A 338 -22.32 -10.42 25.48
N GLU A 339 -22.61 -10.85 24.25
CA GLU A 339 -23.66 -10.31 23.40
C GLU A 339 -24.44 -11.45 22.76
N ALA A 340 -25.68 -11.16 22.36
CA ALA A 340 -26.49 -12.13 21.64
C ALA A 340 -25.82 -12.53 20.32
N LEU A 341 -25.94 -13.81 19.96
CA LEU A 341 -25.44 -14.38 18.71
C LEU A 341 -26.61 -14.77 17.82
N LEU A 342 -26.48 -14.48 16.54
CA LEU A 342 -27.48 -14.78 15.53
C LEU A 342 -27.14 -16.07 14.78
N PRO A 343 -28.15 -16.80 14.27
CA PRO A 343 -27.89 -17.88 13.33
C PRO A 343 -27.04 -17.38 12.14
N GLY A 344 -25.97 -18.12 11.83
CA GLY A 344 -25.05 -17.80 10.74
C GLY A 344 -23.84 -16.94 11.14
N ASP A 345 -23.83 -16.35 12.35
CA ASP A 345 -22.66 -15.63 12.86
C ASP A 345 -21.40 -16.51 12.84
N VAL A 346 -20.25 -15.89 12.58
CA VAL A 346 -18.96 -16.58 12.54
C VAL A 346 -18.13 -16.16 13.73
N LEU A 347 -17.70 -17.15 14.50
CA LEU A 347 -16.83 -16.99 15.66
C LEU A 347 -15.44 -17.54 15.36
N ARG A 348 -14.42 -16.87 15.88
CA ARG A 348 -13.04 -17.35 15.94
C ARG A 348 -12.67 -17.68 17.37
N VAL A 349 -12.22 -18.91 17.63
CA VAL A 349 -11.67 -19.34 18.91
C VAL A 349 -10.15 -19.25 18.84
N GLY A 350 -9.56 -18.42 19.71
CA GLY A 350 -8.13 -18.14 19.73
C GLY A 350 -7.66 -17.21 18.61
N TYR A 351 -6.35 -17.24 18.37
CA TYR A 351 -5.63 -16.47 17.38
C TYR A 351 -5.08 -17.38 16.27
N GLU A 352 -4.96 -16.86 15.05
CA GLU A 352 -4.62 -17.65 13.85
C GLU A 352 -3.26 -18.37 13.90
N ASP A 353 -2.33 -17.90 14.75
CA ASP A 353 -1.04 -18.52 14.97
C ASP A 353 -1.02 -19.60 16.06
N GLU A 354 -2.14 -19.80 16.76
CA GLU A 354 -2.28 -20.86 17.74
C GLU A 354 -2.67 -22.19 17.07
N PRO A 355 -2.01 -23.31 17.39
CA PRO A 355 -2.21 -24.58 16.67
C PRO A 355 -3.59 -25.24 16.89
N TRP A 356 -4.37 -24.74 17.85
CA TRP A 356 -5.72 -25.20 18.20
C TRP A 356 -6.81 -24.20 17.80
N HIS A 357 -6.45 -23.11 17.12
CA HIS A 357 -7.40 -22.12 16.63
C HIS A 357 -8.45 -22.75 15.71
N SER A 358 -9.69 -22.29 15.83
CA SER A 358 -10.80 -22.76 15.02
C SER A 358 -11.80 -21.66 14.70
N VAL A 359 -12.56 -21.87 13.62
CA VAL A 359 -13.67 -21.01 13.21
C VAL A 359 -14.96 -21.81 13.31
N ILE A 360 -15.96 -21.23 13.96
CA ILE A 360 -17.25 -21.88 14.26
C ILE A 360 -18.37 -21.02 13.68
N ARG A 361 -19.35 -21.64 13.05
CA ARG A 361 -20.59 -20.97 12.64
C ARG A 361 -21.69 -21.25 13.68
N VAL A 362 -22.38 -20.19 14.09
CA VAL A 362 -23.49 -20.27 15.04
C VAL A 362 -24.71 -20.88 14.32
N GLY A 363 -25.21 -22.01 14.82
CA GLY A 363 -26.33 -22.72 14.20
C GLY A 363 -27.71 -22.18 14.60
N ALA A 364 -27.85 -21.68 15.83
CA ALA A 364 -29.10 -21.17 16.39
C ALA A 364 -28.83 -19.93 17.25
N SER A 365 -29.87 -19.13 17.47
CA SER A 365 -29.76 -17.91 18.28
C SER A 365 -29.31 -18.23 19.71
N VAL A 366 -28.39 -17.43 20.24
CA VAL A 366 -27.94 -17.50 21.63
C VAL A 366 -28.21 -16.15 22.29
N PRO A 367 -28.99 -16.07 23.38
CA PRO A 367 -29.28 -14.80 24.03
C PRO A 367 -28.03 -14.21 24.68
N LYS A 368 -28.06 -12.90 24.98
CA LYS A 368 -27.00 -12.23 25.74
C LYS A 368 -26.82 -12.92 27.09
N LYS A 369 -25.57 -13.17 27.51
CA LYS A 369 -25.19 -14.01 28.66
C LYS A 369 -25.61 -15.49 28.52
N GLY A 370 -26.06 -15.91 27.36
CA GLY A 370 -26.39 -17.30 27.04
C GLY A 370 -25.15 -18.14 26.77
N ARG A 371 -25.31 -19.46 26.90
CA ARG A 371 -24.24 -20.44 26.75
C ARG A 371 -24.21 -21.03 25.34
N LEU A 372 -23.05 -20.99 24.69
CA LEU A 372 -22.77 -21.69 23.44
C LEU A 372 -21.73 -22.77 23.66
N TYR A 373 -22.07 -24.02 23.35
CA TYR A 373 -21.12 -25.13 23.36
C TYR A 373 -20.22 -25.10 22.12
N ILE A 374 -18.91 -25.23 22.34
CA ILE A 374 -17.88 -25.15 21.31
C ILE A 374 -17.49 -26.58 20.90
N LYS A 375 -17.90 -26.98 19.70
CA LYS A 375 -17.46 -28.24 19.08
C LYS A 375 -16.16 -27.98 18.30
N THR A 376 -14.99 -28.30 18.87
CA THR A 376 -13.72 -28.20 18.13
C THR A 376 -13.57 -29.37 17.17
N GLY A 377 -13.71 -29.14 15.86
CA GLY A 377 -13.66 -30.17 14.83
C GLY A 377 -12.26 -30.68 14.44
N GLY A 378 -11.25 -30.61 15.32
CA GLY A 378 -9.85 -30.93 14.99
C GLY A 378 -9.14 -31.81 16.01
N ARG A 379 -7.96 -32.35 15.65
CA ARG A 379 -7.11 -33.22 16.51
C ARG A 379 -6.61 -32.54 17.80
N ARG A 380 -6.70 -31.20 17.93
CA ARG A 380 -6.21 -30.44 19.08
C ARG A 380 -7.35 -29.64 19.71
N LYS A 381 -7.53 -29.81 21.02
CA LYS A 381 -8.57 -29.18 21.86
C LYS A 381 -8.21 -27.71 22.11
N ALA A 382 -9.21 -26.82 22.11
CA ALA A 382 -9.00 -25.41 22.43
C ALA A 382 -8.48 -25.25 23.87
N ALA A 383 -7.56 -24.30 24.09
CA ALA A 383 -7.05 -24.03 25.43
C ALA A 383 -8.15 -23.47 26.33
N GLN A 384 -8.12 -23.82 27.63
CA GLN A 384 -8.97 -23.14 28.61
C GLN A 384 -8.67 -21.63 28.62
N ASN A 385 -9.70 -20.82 28.86
CA ASN A 385 -9.60 -19.36 28.88
C ASN A 385 -9.23 -18.71 27.52
N ALA A 386 -9.19 -19.49 26.43
CA ALA A 386 -8.97 -18.98 25.09
C ALA A 386 -10.05 -17.95 24.71
N PRO A 387 -9.70 -16.81 24.12
CA PRO A 387 -10.68 -15.80 23.71
C PRO A 387 -11.51 -16.27 22.52
N VAL A 388 -12.78 -15.89 22.49
CA VAL A 388 -13.72 -16.17 21.39
C VAL A 388 -14.21 -14.85 20.81
N PHE A 389 -13.97 -14.63 19.52
CA PHE A 389 -14.28 -13.38 18.83
C PHE A 389 -15.39 -13.58 17.80
N LEU A 390 -16.36 -12.67 17.74
CA LEU A 390 -17.25 -12.52 16.60
C LEU A 390 -16.50 -11.84 15.46
N THR A 391 -16.41 -12.51 14.31
CA THR A 391 -15.64 -12.05 13.16
C THR A 391 -16.49 -11.76 11.93
N ASP A 392 -17.73 -12.27 11.88
CA ASP A 392 -18.75 -11.95 10.88
C ASP A 392 -20.13 -12.03 11.52
N ARG A 393 -20.96 -11.01 11.30
CA ARG A 393 -22.30 -10.88 11.89
C ARG A 393 -23.35 -10.96 10.77
N ARG A 394 -24.40 -11.76 10.98
CA ARG A 394 -25.45 -12.04 9.99
C ARG A 394 -26.81 -11.46 10.41
N GLU A 395 -26.88 -10.14 10.42
CA GLU A 395 -28.12 -9.42 10.73
C GLU A 395 -29.15 -9.57 9.62
N LYS A 396 -30.37 -9.98 10.01
CA LYS A 396 -31.46 -10.23 9.08
C LYS A 396 -31.81 -9.00 8.24
N ALA A 397 -31.92 -7.83 8.87
CA ALA A 397 -32.28 -6.58 8.17
C ALA A 397 -31.25 -6.20 7.09
N LEU A 398 -29.95 -6.34 7.38
CA LEU A 398 -28.91 -6.09 6.39
C LEU A 398 -28.95 -7.10 5.25
N MET A 399 -29.18 -8.38 5.56
CA MET A 399 -29.33 -9.41 4.53
C MET A 399 -30.56 -9.15 3.65
N GLU A 400 -31.70 -8.77 4.22
CA GLU A 400 -32.91 -8.40 3.47
C GLU A 400 -32.66 -7.21 2.53
N MET A 401 -31.93 -6.18 2.98
CA MET A 401 -31.52 -5.06 2.11
C MET A 401 -30.61 -5.52 0.96
N ILE A 402 -29.62 -6.38 1.26
CA ILE A 402 -28.72 -6.93 0.25
C ILE A 402 -29.49 -7.78 -0.76
N ASP A 403 -30.43 -8.61 -0.31
CA ASP A 403 -31.23 -9.49 -1.17
C ASP A 403 -32.19 -8.71 -2.06
N ALA A 404 -32.79 -7.63 -1.54
CA ALA A 404 -33.60 -6.71 -2.34
C ALA A 404 -32.77 -6.06 -3.47
N LEU A 405 -31.58 -5.55 -3.15
CA LEU A 405 -30.66 -4.99 -4.16
C LEU A 405 -30.17 -6.04 -5.15
N SER A 406 -29.87 -7.24 -4.65
CA SER A 406 -29.40 -8.36 -5.44
C SER A 406 -30.45 -8.78 -6.48
N SER A 407 -31.73 -8.77 -6.11
CA SER A 407 -32.87 -9.06 -6.99
C SER A 407 -33.10 -7.96 -8.03
N ALA A 408 -32.70 -6.72 -7.74
CA ALA A 408 -32.82 -5.59 -8.66
C ALA A 408 -31.67 -5.51 -9.69
N LEU A 409 -30.66 -6.39 -9.63
CA LEU A 409 -29.52 -6.32 -10.54
C LEU A 409 -29.95 -6.59 -11.99
N PRO A 410 -29.56 -5.72 -12.94
CA PRO A 410 -29.87 -5.96 -14.34
C PRO A 410 -29.09 -7.17 -14.86
N LYS A 411 -29.69 -7.91 -15.78
CA LYS A 411 -28.95 -8.92 -16.55
C LYS A 411 -28.06 -8.19 -17.55
N VAL A 412 -26.76 -8.43 -17.46
CA VAL A 412 -25.77 -7.89 -18.40
C VAL A 412 -24.98 -9.04 -19.00
N THR A 413 -24.75 -8.97 -20.30
CA THR A 413 -23.91 -9.91 -21.03
C THR A 413 -22.72 -9.16 -21.58
N VAL A 414 -21.51 -9.65 -21.29
CA VAL A 414 -20.27 -9.14 -21.87
C VAL A 414 -19.77 -10.23 -22.84
N PRO A 415 -19.49 -9.91 -24.10
CA PRO A 415 -18.96 -10.89 -25.04
C PRO A 415 -17.60 -11.46 -24.59
N GLU A 416 -17.44 -12.79 -24.65
CA GLU A 416 -16.17 -13.52 -24.50
C GLU A 416 -15.71 -14.07 -25.87
N PRO A 417 -14.42 -14.01 -26.27
CA PRO A 417 -13.32 -13.13 -25.86
C PRO A 417 -12.99 -12.13 -26.98
N SER A 418 -12.88 -10.81 -26.74
CA SER A 418 -12.62 -9.89 -27.88
C SER A 418 -12.00 -8.52 -27.59
N SER A 419 -10.98 -8.43 -26.72
CA SER A 419 -10.05 -7.30 -26.88
C SER A 419 -8.81 -7.74 -27.65
N GLY A 420 -8.78 -7.39 -28.93
CA GLY A 420 -7.59 -7.45 -29.77
C GLY A 420 -6.62 -6.30 -29.51
N TYR A 421 -6.95 -5.39 -28.58
CA TYR A 421 -6.16 -4.20 -28.32
C TYR A 421 -4.74 -4.58 -27.86
N ARG A 422 -3.75 -3.88 -28.41
CA ARG A 422 -2.34 -4.00 -28.05
C ARG A 422 -1.79 -2.59 -27.85
N PRO A 423 -1.20 -2.29 -26.69
CA PRO A 423 -0.66 -0.95 -26.45
C PRO A 423 0.54 -0.70 -27.36
N GLY A 424 0.77 0.56 -27.71
CA GLY A 424 1.91 0.94 -28.54
C GLY A 424 3.22 0.70 -27.78
N MET A 425 4.06 -0.23 -28.24
CA MET A 425 5.33 -0.52 -27.58
C MET A 425 6.45 0.45 -28.03
N PRO A 426 7.40 0.81 -27.15
CA PRO A 426 8.58 1.59 -27.56
C PRO A 426 9.40 0.85 -28.64
N THR A 427 9.78 1.56 -29.71
CA THR A 427 10.23 0.93 -30.97
C THR A 427 11.75 0.94 -31.22
N LYS A 428 12.55 1.71 -30.49
CA LYS A 428 14.00 1.81 -30.72
C LYS A 428 14.81 1.41 -29.49
N PRO A 429 15.52 0.26 -29.53
CA PRO A 429 16.52 -0.09 -28.52
C PRO A 429 17.63 0.97 -28.53
N LEU A 430 18.13 1.31 -27.35
CA LEU A 430 19.24 2.25 -27.23
C LEU A 430 20.55 1.68 -27.77
N LYS A 431 21.43 2.60 -28.20
CA LYS A 431 22.83 2.28 -28.48
C LYS A 431 23.50 1.72 -27.22
N SER A 432 24.27 0.66 -27.40
CA SER A 432 25.01 0.01 -26.32
C SER A 432 26.01 0.98 -25.69
N ARG A 433 26.00 1.08 -24.35
CA ARG A 433 27.02 1.74 -23.53
C ARG A 433 27.93 0.70 -22.86
N PRO A 434 29.14 1.07 -22.38
CA PRO A 434 29.90 0.20 -21.50
C PRO A 434 29.14 -0.08 -20.19
N PRO A 435 29.25 -1.30 -19.62
CA PRO A 435 28.67 -1.59 -18.31
C PRO A 435 29.39 -0.81 -17.21
N LEU A 436 28.63 -0.31 -16.24
CA LEU A 436 29.09 0.38 -15.04
C LEU A 436 28.72 -0.44 -13.81
N ASP A 437 29.72 -0.77 -13.00
CA ASP A 437 29.52 -1.30 -11.65
C ASP A 437 29.45 -0.14 -10.67
N LEU A 438 28.35 -0.07 -9.91
CA LEU A 438 28.08 0.98 -8.95
C LEU A 438 27.93 0.37 -7.56
N ARG A 439 28.86 0.69 -6.65
CA ARG A 439 28.72 0.32 -5.24
C ARG A 439 28.05 1.46 -4.49
N VAL A 440 26.93 1.15 -3.83
CA VAL A 440 26.10 2.15 -3.14
C VAL A 440 26.11 1.86 -1.64
N GLY A 441 26.55 2.82 -0.84
CA GLY A 441 26.63 2.65 0.61
C GLY A 441 26.35 3.93 1.39
N ARG A 442 26.63 3.87 2.70
CA ARG A 442 26.54 5.02 3.62
C ARG A 442 27.87 5.75 3.80
N ARG A 443 28.95 5.22 3.24
CA ARG A 443 30.31 5.75 3.36
C ARG A 443 31.05 5.55 2.04
N LEU A 444 31.91 6.50 1.70
CA LEU A 444 32.77 6.38 0.51
C LEU A 444 33.95 5.46 0.81
N GLU A 445 34.15 4.44 -0.01
CA GLU A 445 35.31 3.56 0.12
C GLU A 445 36.58 4.21 -0.47
N ARG A 446 37.73 3.91 0.14
CA ARG A 446 39.02 4.54 -0.22
C ARG A 446 39.49 4.23 -1.64
N ARG A 447 38.99 3.15 -2.28
CA ARG A 447 39.48 2.63 -3.57
C ARG A 447 38.43 2.61 -4.69
N THR A 448 37.32 3.32 -4.56
CA THR A 448 36.30 3.33 -5.61
C THR A 448 36.75 4.14 -6.83
N ARG A 449 36.63 3.55 -8.03
CA ARG A 449 36.91 4.24 -9.30
C ARG A 449 36.00 5.46 -9.45
N ARG A 450 36.51 6.51 -10.12
CA ARG A 450 35.74 7.71 -10.46
C ARG A 450 34.43 7.35 -11.17
N GLY A 451 33.29 7.88 -10.70
CA GLY A 451 31.96 7.61 -11.29
C GLY A 451 31.35 6.25 -10.95
N ALA A 452 32.04 5.40 -10.18
CA ALA A 452 31.59 4.06 -9.77
C ALA A 452 31.15 4.00 -8.28
N ALA A 453 31.02 5.16 -7.63
CA ALA A 453 30.54 5.29 -6.25
C ALA A 453 29.11 5.84 -6.22
N GLY A 454 28.26 5.23 -5.40
CA GLY A 454 26.96 5.79 -5.02
C GLY A 454 26.87 5.96 -3.51
N LEU A 455 26.21 7.02 -3.06
CA LEU A 455 25.98 7.28 -1.65
C LEU A 455 24.52 7.61 -1.40
N TRP A 456 23.96 7.04 -0.34
CA TRP A 456 22.70 7.52 0.22
C TRP A 456 22.91 8.94 0.73
N LEU A 457 22.13 9.87 0.19
CA LEU A 457 22.21 11.28 0.53
C LEU A 457 21.71 11.48 1.97
N SER A 458 22.54 12.10 2.80
CA SER A 458 22.17 12.58 4.13
C SER A 458 23.09 13.74 4.54
N PRO A 459 22.65 14.61 5.47
CA PRO A 459 23.50 15.67 6.02
C PRO A 459 24.82 15.14 6.59
N GLU A 460 24.80 13.98 7.24
CA GLU A 460 25.98 13.35 7.84
C GLU A 460 26.98 12.89 6.78
N VAL A 461 26.49 12.32 5.67
CA VAL A 461 27.34 11.90 4.56
C VAL A 461 28.04 13.10 3.93
N LEU A 462 27.34 14.23 3.74
CA LEU A 462 27.96 15.42 3.14
C LEU A 462 29.11 15.99 3.99
N LYS A 463 28.99 15.97 5.32
CA LYS A 463 30.07 16.42 6.23
C LYS A 463 31.36 15.62 6.07
N GLY A 464 31.26 14.36 5.67
CA GLY A 464 32.40 13.44 5.55
C GLY A 464 33.07 13.41 4.18
N ILE A 465 32.55 14.13 3.18
CA ILE A 465 33.00 14.02 1.78
C ILE A 465 33.45 15.39 1.25
N PRO A 466 34.70 15.53 0.76
CA PRO A 466 35.14 16.76 0.11
C PRO A 466 34.30 17.10 -1.13
N GLN A 467 33.91 18.36 -1.30
CA GLN A 467 33.05 18.82 -2.41
C GLN A 467 33.62 18.45 -3.79
N GLN A 468 34.94 18.45 -3.97
CA GLN A 468 35.58 18.09 -5.24
C GLN A 468 35.25 16.66 -5.71
N ARG A 469 34.78 15.80 -4.79
CA ARG A 469 34.37 14.42 -5.09
C ARG A 469 32.90 14.32 -5.51
N PHE A 470 32.09 15.37 -5.36
CA PHE A 470 30.64 15.30 -5.57
C PHE A 470 30.27 14.97 -7.02
N SER A 471 31.06 15.43 -7.99
CA SER A 471 30.87 15.11 -9.42
C SER A 471 31.04 13.64 -9.75
N ASP A 472 31.74 12.88 -8.89
CA ASP A 472 32.12 11.49 -9.13
C ASP A 472 31.20 10.49 -8.45
N ILE A 473 30.18 10.99 -7.74
CA ILE A 473 29.27 10.23 -6.89
C ILE A 473 27.86 10.28 -7.49
N TRP A 474 27.19 9.13 -7.48
CA TRP A 474 25.75 9.06 -7.73
C TRP A 474 25.03 9.25 -6.40
N TRP A 475 24.22 10.29 -6.28
CA TRP A 475 23.57 10.68 -5.03
C TRP A 475 22.16 10.10 -4.94
N TRP A 476 21.94 9.22 -3.97
CA TRP A 476 20.69 8.48 -3.83
C TRP A 476 19.78 9.16 -2.81
N LEU A 477 18.63 9.67 -3.26
CA LEU A 477 17.61 10.18 -2.36
C LEU A 477 16.97 9.04 -1.57
N PRO A 478 16.46 9.31 -0.35
CA PRO A 478 15.73 8.30 0.40
C PRO A 478 14.48 7.85 -0.37
N PRO A 479 14.00 6.60 -0.19
CA PRO A 479 12.80 6.13 -0.88
C PRO A 479 11.49 6.78 -0.44
N VAL A 480 11.50 7.46 0.70
CA VAL A 480 10.36 8.22 1.21
C VAL A 480 10.89 9.53 1.77
N VAL A 481 10.23 10.63 1.40
CA VAL A 481 10.45 11.98 1.92
C VAL A 481 9.13 12.43 2.53
N TRP A 482 9.17 12.95 3.75
CA TRP A 482 7.98 13.43 4.46
C TRP A 482 7.80 14.94 4.27
N PRO A 483 6.58 15.48 4.40
CA PRO A 483 6.30 16.90 4.16
C PRO A 483 7.15 17.83 5.03
N ASP A 484 7.37 17.46 6.29
CA ASP A 484 8.19 18.23 7.24
C ASP A 484 9.71 18.17 6.95
N GLU A 485 10.15 17.34 6.00
CA GLU A 485 11.54 17.23 5.58
C GLU A 485 11.83 17.91 4.22
N GLU A 486 10.84 18.49 3.54
CA GLU A 486 11.02 19.01 2.17
C GLU A 486 12.14 20.04 2.05
N ASP A 487 12.16 21.03 2.95
CA ASP A 487 13.15 22.09 2.93
C ASP A 487 14.55 21.58 3.24
N LEU A 488 14.65 20.61 4.16
CA LEU A 488 15.90 19.92 4.46
C LEU A 488 16.43 19.22 3.20
N TRP A 489 15.59 18.44 2.51
CA TRP A 489 16.02 17.72 1.31
C TRP A 489 16.38 18.67 0.18
N GLN A 490 15.65 19.76 -0.01
CA GLN A 490 16.00 20.79 -0.99
C GLN A 490 17.40 21.37 -0.71
N GLN A 491 17.67 21.80 0.53
CA GLN A 491 18.98 22.35 0.92
C GLN A 491 20.13 21.36 0.70
N VAL A 492 19.91 20.09 1.06
CA VAL A 492 20.91 19.02 0.90
C VAL A 492 21.17 18.73 -0.58
N ILE A 493 20.14 18.76 -1.42
CA ILE A 493 20.26 18.60 -2.88
C ILE A 493 21.03 19.78 -3.48
N ASP A 494 20.67 21.02 -3.12
CA ASP A 494 21.31 22.23 -3.63
C ASP A 494 22.80 22.28 -3.24
N THR A 495 23.13 21.94 -1.99
CA THR A 495 24.53 21.79 -1.53
C THR A 495 25.33 20.85 -2.42
N VAL A 496 24.74 19.71 -2.82
CA VAL A 496 25.41 18.75 -3.70
C VAL A 496 25.56 19.30 -5.11
N ARG A 497 24.52 19.95 -5.65
CA ARG A 497 24.53 20.53 -7.00
C ARG A 497 25.55 21.66 -7.12
N ASP A 498 25.58 22.56 -6.16
CA ASP A 498 26.51 23.69 -6.09
C ASP A 498 27.95 23.21 -5.93
N GLY A 499 28.15 22.11 -5.20
CA GLY A 499 29.44 21.39 -5.12
C GLY A 499 29.81 20.62 -6.39
N GLY A 500 29.03 20.70 -7.46
CA GLY A 500 29.32 20.08 -8.76
C GLY A 500 28.78 18.65 -8.93
N GLY A 501 27.94 18.16 -8.02
CA GLY A 501 27.24 16.89 -8.17
C GLY A 501 26.28 16.92 -9.36
N ARG A 502 26.36 15.91 -10.23
CA ARG A 502 25.60 15.86 -11.50
C ARG A 502 24.66 14.68 -11.65
N THR A 503 24.77 13.64 -10.82
CA THR A 503 23.97 12.41 -10.99
C THR A 503 23.19 12.10 -9.72
N PHE A 504 21.87 12.03 -9.84
CA PHE A 504 20.98 11.72 -8.72
C PHE A 504 20.11 10.50 -9.05
N VAL A 505 19.93 9.63 -8.06
CA VAL A 505 19.02 8.47 -8.11
C VAL A 505 17.82 8.76 -7.23
N LEU A 506 16.65 8.86 -7.85
CA LEU A 506 15.39 9.22 -7.21
C LEU A 506 14.56 7.96 -6.98
N ASN A 507 14.20 7.68 -5.73
CA ASN A 507 13.55 6.44 -5.33
C ASN A 507 12.01 6.52 -5.25
N ALA A 508 11.46 7.65 -5.67
CA ALA A 508 10.08 7.81 -6.13
C ALA A 508 10.06 8.71 -7.38
N PRO A 509 9.21 8.45 -8.40
CA PRO A 509 9.18 9.26 -9.61
C PRO A 509 8.96 10.75 -9.35
N TRP A 510 8.17 11.06 -8.31
CA TRP A 510 7.74 12.42 -7.98
C TRP A 510 8.83 13.28 -7.33
N GLN A 511 9.95 12.68 -6.93
CA GLN A 511 11.12 13.41 -6.43
C GLN A 511 11.78 14.28 -7.51
N THR A 512 11.38 14.15 -8.78
CA THR A 512 11.70 15.13 -9.83
C THR A 512 11.27 16.55 -9.46
N ALA A 513 10.28 16.71 -8.57
CA ALA A 513 9.84 18.00 -8.05
C ALA A 513 10.94 18.82 -7.35
N PHE A 514 12.00 18.17 -6.82
CA PHE A 514 13.18 18.86 -6.26
C PHE A 514 14.14 19.41 -7.35
N PHE A 515 13.88 19.11 -8.62
CA PHE A 515 14.77 19.38 -9.76
C PHE A 515 14.04 20.09 -10.91
N ARG A 516 13.15 21.06 -10.61
CA ARG A 516 12.37 21.79 -11.64
C ARG A 516 13.25 22.41 -12.73
N ASP A 517 14.44 22.91 -12.37
CA ASP A 517 15.52 23.18 -13.32
C ASP A 517 16.65 22.17 -13.13
N ALA A 518 16.53 21.04 -13.82
CA ALA A 518 17.56 20.00 -13.78
C ALA A 518 18.86 20.44 -14.46
N GLY A 519 18.82 21.39 -15.41
CA GLY A 519 19.99 21.78 -16.20
C GLY A 519 20.77 20.57 -16.74
N SER A 520 22.05 20.46 -16.38
CA SER A 520 22.92 19.33 -16.75
C SER A 520 22.87 18.14 -15.78
N THR A 521 22.01 18.16 -14.77
CA THR A 521 21.81 17.07 -13.83
C THR A 521 21.16 15.86 -14.51
N ALA A 522 21.79 14.70 -14.39
CA ALA A 522 21.25 13.42 -14.82
C ALA A 522 20.44 12.76 -13.70
N LEU A 523 19.12 12.70 -13.89
CA LEU A 523 18.21 12.01 -12.98
C LEU A 523 18.03 10.55 -13.41
N TRP A 524 18.16 9.63 -12.46
CA TRP A 524 17.90 8.20 -12.64
C TRP A 524 16.74 7.77 -11.75
N ALA A 525 15.80 7.01 -12.30
CA ALA A 525 14.77 6.37 -11.47
C ALA A 525 15.44 5.22 -10.72
N GLY A 526 15.36 5.24 -9.40
CA GLY A 526 15.96 4.24 -8.52
C GLY A 526 15.12 2.97 -8.41
N PRO A 527 15.67 1.91 -7.81
CA PRO A 527 15.03 0.59 -7.77
C PRO A 527 13.74 0.59 -6.94
N PHE A 528 13.57 1.56 -6.03
CA PHE A 528 12.34 1.72 -5.27
C PHE A 528 11.21 2.33 -6.10
N CYS A 529 11.46 2.92 -7.28
CA CYS A 529 10.36 3.31 -8.20
C CYS A 529 9.57 2.08 -8.69
N ASN A 530 10.10 0.86 -8.52
CA ASN A 530 9.45 -0.41 -8.88
C ASN A 530 9.04 -0.51 -10.36
N ILE A 531 9.85 0.07 -11.25
CA ILE A 531 9.61 0.02 -12.69
C ILE A 531 9.78 -1.42 -13.20
N ALA A 532 8.72 -2.01 -13.76
CA ALA A 532 8.63 -3.44 -14.04
C ALA A 532 8.37 -3.79 -15.52
N ASN A 533 8.05 -2.81 -16.37
CA ASN A 533 7.67 -3.05 -17.76
C ASN A 533 8.10 -1.90 -18.69
N PRO A 534 8.18 -2.14 -20.02
CA PRO A 534 8.64 -1.13 -20.99
C PRO A 534 7.80 0.16 -21.05
N LEU A 535 6.48 0.11 -20.81
CA LEU A 535 5.64 1.31 -20.83
C LEU A 535 5.89 2.17 -19.59
N ALA A 536 6.10 1.55 -18.42
CA ALA A 536 6.53 2.26 -17.23
C ALA A 536 7.91 2.91 -17.42
N VAL A 537 8.83 2.24 -18.14
CA VAL A 537 10.12 2.84 -18.53
C VAL A 537 9.92 4.06 -19.45
N ARG A 538 9.01 3.96 -20.43
CA ARG A 538 8.64 5.10 -21.28
C ARG A 538 8.05 6.26 -20.47
N ALA A 539 7.18 5.96 -19.51
CA ALA A 539 6.58 6.98 -18.65
C ALA A 539 7.61 7.74 -17.82
N VAL A 540 8.59 7.05 -17.20
CA VAL A 540 9.67 7.75 -16.48
C VAL A 540 10.63 8.46 -17.45
N ALA A 541 10.88 7.94 -18.65
CA ALA A 541 11.65 8.66 -19.65
C ALA A 541 10.98 9.98 -20.05
N ALA A 542 9.66 9.97 -20.23
CA ALA A 542 8.86 11.18 -20.50
C ALA A 542 8.87 12.17 -19.33
N ALA A 543 8.98 11.68 -18.08
CA ALA A 543 9.18 12.51 -16.88
C ALA A 543 10.61 13.07 -16.71
N GLY A 544 11.48 12.92 -17.72
CA GLY A 544 12.82 13.53 -17.76
C GLY A 544 13.97 12.64 -17.27
N PHE A 545 13.69 11.41 -16.82
CA PHE A 545 14.73 10.48 -16.36
C PHE A 545 15.66 10.05 -17.51
N LYS A 546 16.97 10.06 -17.26
CA LYS A 546 18.02 9.68 -18.23
C LYS A 546 18.42 8.20 -18.14
N GLY A 547 17.86 7.47 -17.19
CA GLY A 547 18.03 6.03 -16.98
C GLY A 547 17.15 5.54 -15.84
N CYS A 548 16.95 4.23 -15.74
CA CYS A 548 16.16 3.66 -14.64
C CYS A 548 16.72 2.33 -14.14
N MET A 549 16.69 2.13 -12.83
CA MET A 549 16.94 0.87 -12.17
C MET A 549 15.60 0.14 -12.02
N VAL A 550 15.49 -1.03 -12.63
CA VAL A 550 14.23 -1.78 -12.65
C VAL A 550 13.94 -2.39 -11.27
N SER A 551 12.68 -2.77 -11.06
CA SER A 551 12.24 -3.44 -9.83
C SER A 551 13.11 -4.67 -9.54
N PRO A 552 13.64 -4.82 -8.32
CA PRO A 552 14.44 -5.99 -7.98
C PRO A 552 13.60 -7.26 -7.76
N GLU A 553 12.27 -7.15 -7.79
CA GLU A 553 11.37 -8.29 -7.67
C GLU A 553 11.20 -9.09 -8.98
N LEU A 554 11.73 -8.62 -10.11
CA LEU A 554 11.53 -9.26 -11.42
C LEU A 554 12.19 -10.65 -11.50
N GLY A 555 11.63 -11.52 -12.35
CA GLY A 555 12.21 -12.82 -12.67
C GLY A 555 13.21 -12.77 -13.82
N ALA A 556 13.96 -13.86 -14.05
CA ALA A 556 14.93 -13.95 -15.14
C ALA A 556 14.32 -13.64 -16.53
N GLY A 557 13.12 -14.15 -16.80
CA GLY A 557 12.41 -13.90 -18.06
C GLY A 557 12.03 -12.42 -18.25
N ASP A 558 11.52 -11.79 -17.19
CA ASP A 558 11.16 -10.37 -17.21
C ASP A 558 12.41 -9.50 -17.43
N TYR A 559 13.51 -9.82 -16.72
CA TYR A 559 14.78 -9.13 -16.89
C TYR A 559 15.29 -9.26 -18.33
N ALA A 560 15.22 -10.45 -18.94
CA ALA A 560 15.69 -10.67 -20.30
C ALA A 560 14.84 -9.96 -21.37
N ALA A 561 13.54 -9.77 -21.13
CA ALA A 561 12.61 -9.15 -22.07
C ALA A 561 12.68 -7.62 -22.07
N LEU A 562 12.77 -7.00 -20.88
CA LEU A 562 12.58 -5.56 -20.68
C LEU A 562 13.56 -4.67 -21.49
N PRO A 563 14.88 -4.96 -21.59
CA PRO A 563 15.81 -4.12 -22.35
C PRO A 563 15.51 -4.02 -23.85
N ARG A 564 14.81 -5.01 -24.43
CA ARG A 564 14.50 -5.05 -25.87
C ARG A 564 13.62 -3.88 -26.32
N GLN A 565 12.89 -3.27 -25.38
CA GLN A 565 11.92 -2.20 -25.63
C GLN A 565 12.16 -1.01 -24.69
N SER A 566 13.40 -0.85 -24.20
CA SER A 566 13.72 0.24 -23.27
C SER A 566 14.14 1.51 -24.02
N PRO A 567 13.43 2.65 -23.84
CA PRO A 567 13.83 3.93 -24.43
C PRO A 567 14.99 4.62 -23.69
N ILE A 568 15.29 4.21 -22.44
CA ILE A 568 16.37 4.76 -21.61
C ILE A 568 17.29 3.64 -21.08
N PRO A 569 18.55 3.92 -20.71
CA PRO A 569 19.47 2.91 -20.18
C PRO A 569 18.92 2.26 -18.90
N LEU A 570 19.13 0.96 -18.77
CA LEU A 570 18.65 0.18 -17.64
C LEU A 570 19.76 -0.15 -16.64
N GLY A 571 19.41 -0.07 -15.37
CA GLY A 571 20.17 -0.59 -14.25
C GLY A 571 19.41 -1.67 -13.49
N ILE A 572 20.14 -2.42 -12.66
CA ILE A 572 19.61 -3.48 -11.81
C ILE A 572 20.38 -3.53 -10.48
N VAL A 573 19.69 -3.85 -9.39
CA VAL A 573 20.35 -4.25 -8.14
C VAL A 573 20.85 -5.69 -8.31
N LEU A 574 22.16 -5.82 -8.48
CA LEU A 574 22.82 -7.10 -8.72
C LEU A 574 23.05 -7.86 -7.41
N ALA A 575 23.44 -7.16 -6.34
CA ALA A 575 23.73 -7.78 -5.06
C ALA A 575 23.57 -6.82 -3.87
N GLY A 576 23.53 -7.38 -2.66
CA GLY A 576 23.62 -6.62 -1.43
C GLY A 576 22.44 -6.80 -0.47
N ASN A 577 22.38 -5.94 0.54
CA ASN A 577 21.35 -5.96 1.56
C ASN A 577 20.14 -5.11 1.12
N TRP A 578 19.17 -5.75 0.47
CA TRP A 578 17.89 -5.13 0.13
C TRP A 578 16.92 -5.15 1.33
N PRO A 579 16.21 -4.05 1.68
CA PRO A 579 15.26 -4.05 2.78
C PRO A 579 13.98 -4.82 2.45
N LEU A 580 13.44 -5.53 3.43
CA LEU A 580 12.12 -6.17 3.38
C LEU A 580 10.99 -5.15 3.26
N CYS A 581 11.14 -3.99 3.91
CA CYS A 581 10.28 -2.82 3.76
C CYS A 581 10.89 -1.58 4.43
N ILE A 582 10.28 -0.43 4.16
CA ILE A 582 10.52 0.85 4.85
C ILE A 582 9.23 1.24 5.57
N SER A 583 9.36 1.81 6.76
CA SER A 583 8.25 2.24 7.62
C SER A 583 8.53 3.60 8.24
N ARG A 584 7.48 4.37 8.56
CA ARG A 584 7.57 5.51 9.51
C ARG A 584 7.31 5.08 10.96
N ILE A 585 6.88 3.84 11.17
CA ILE A 585 6.60 3.27 12.48
C ILE A 585 7.91 2.78 13.10
N VAL A 586 8.19 3.25 14.30
CA VAL A 586 9.29 2.76 15.12
C VAL A 586 8.73 1.71 16.09
N PRO A 587 9.16 0.44 16.03
CA PRO A 587 8.70 -0.56 16.98
C PRO A 587 9.27 -0.26 18.37
N THR A 588 8.43 0.25 19.27
CA THR A 588 8.82 0.86 20.57
C THR A 588 9.56 -0.07 21.53
N SER A 589 9.46 -1.39 21.34
CA SER A 589 10.15 -2.37 22.18
C SER A 589 11.21 -3.19 21.43
N ALA A 590 11.37 -2.98 20.12
CA ALA A 590 12.40 -3.67 19.37
C ALA A 590 13.68 -2.83 19.39
N ALA A 591 14.74 -3.39 19.96
CA ALA A 591 16.05 -2.75 19.92
C ALA A 591 16.55 -2.67 18.47
N SER A 592 16.94 -1.47 18.04
CA SER A 592 17.70 -1.27 16.81
C SER A 592 19.01 -2.05 16.88
N ASN A 593 19.58 -2.40 15.71
CA ASN A 593 20.84 -3.15 15.62
C ASN A 593 20.85 -4.56 16.26
N GLN A 594 19.70 -5.09 16.68
CA GLN A 594 19.56 -6.41 17.29
C GLN A 594 18.72 -7.33 16.40
N PRO A 595 19.05 -8.64 16.31
CA PRO A 595 18.31 -9.58 15.49
C PRO A 595 16.90 -9.82 16.03
N VAL A 596 15.92 -9.82 15.13
CA VAL A 596 14.51 -10.16 15.37
C VAL A 596 14.19 -11.43 14.57
N THR A 597 13.85 -12.51 15.27
CA THR A 597 13.71 -13.86 14.68
C THR A 597 12.24 -14.26 14.59
N SER A 598 11.80 -14.70 13.41
CA SER A 598 10.45 -15.21 13.19
C SER A 598 10.29 -16.66 13.70
N PRO A 599 9.04 -17.17 13.83
CA PRO A 599 8.79 -18.59 14.16
C PRO A 599 9.29 -19.56 13.09
N ARG A 600 9.66 -19.06 11.90
CA ARG A 600 10.19 -19.84 10.78
C ARG A 600 11.72 -19.77 10.68
N GLY A 601 12.40 -19.17 11.66
CA GLY A 601 13.86 -19.01 11.66
C GLY A 601 14.38 -17.95 10.68
N GLU A 602 13.50 -17.15 10.08
CA GLU A 602 13.88 -15.94 9.33
C GLU A 602 14.34 -14.87 10.33
N VAL A 603 15.49 -14.23 10.11
CA VAL A 603 16.02 -13.18 10.98
C VAL A 603 16.05 -11.87 10.22
N ALA A 604 15.66 -10.80 10.88
CA ALA A 604 15.75 -9.42 10.38
C ALA A 604 16.42 -8.52 11.42
N TRP A 605 16.88 -7.34 11.00
CA TRP A 605 17.26 -6.27 11.92
C TRP A 605 16.66 -4.94 11.48
N ILE A 606 16.69 -3.97 12.38
CA ILE A 606 16.00 -2.70 12.26
C ILE A 606 17.03 -1.58 12.35
N GLU A 607 17.10 -0.74 11.30
CA GLU A 607 17.87 0.50 11.30
C GLU A 607 16.97 1.69 11.05
N ARG A 608 17.39 2.86 11.54
CA ARG A 608 16.67 4.11 11.35
C ARG A 608 17.57 5.16 10.72
N TYR A 609 17.06 5.78 9.65
CA TYR A 609 17.70 6.87 8.93
C TYR A 609 16.71 8.02 8.80
N GLY A 610 16.90 9.07 9.61
CA GLY A 610 15.90 10.14 9.76
C GLY A 610 14.57 9.59 10.29
N GLN A 611 13.49 9.91 9.59
CA GLN A 611 12.15 9.38 9.91
C GLN A 611 11.85 8.00 9.31
N ASN A 612 12.75 7.47 8.46
CA ASN A 612 12.57 6.19 7.80
C ASN A 612 13.19 5.05 8.61
N THR A 613 12.37 4.06 8.95
CA THR A 613 12.75 2.81 9.62
C THR A 613 12.85 1.69 8.58
N TRP A 614 14.03 1.09 8.47
CA TRP A 614 14.38 0.08 7.48
C TRP A 614 14.47 -1.28 8.13
N ILE A 615 13.82 -2.27 7.53
CA ILE A 615 13.87 -3.65 8.00
C ILE A 615 14.68 -4.48 7.01
N TYR A 616 15.84 -4.97 7.42
CA TYR A 616 16.71 -5.74 6.56
C TYR A 616 16.68 -7.23 6.93
N PRO A 617 16.70 -8.15 5.94
CA PRO A 617 16.84 -9.57 6.18
C PRO A 617 18.31 -9.93 6.39
N ASN A 618 18.58 -10.93 7.22
CA ASN A 618 19.94 -11.46 7.41
C ASN A 618 20.46 -12.31 6.24
N TRP A 619 19.98 -12.09 5.01
CA TRP A 619 20.56 -12.70 3.82
C TRP A 619 20.52 -11.72 2.65
N ARG A 620 21.54 -11.78 1.80
CA ARG A 620 21.75 -10.85 0.71
C ARG A 620 21.08 -11.32 -0.57
N LEU A 621 20.65 -10.35 -1.38
CA LEU A 621 20.44 -10.55 -2.81
C LEU A 621 21.81 -10.82 -3.44
N ASN A 622 21.91 -11.81 -4.33
CA ASN A 622 23.13 -12.07 -5.08
C ASN A 622 22.77 -12.69 -6.44
N LEU A 623 22.90 -11.88 -7.48
CA LEU A 623 22.76 -12.24 -8.89
C LEU A 623 24.09 -12.03 -9.65
N GLU A 624 25.23 -11.90 -8.97
CA GLU A 624 26.52 -11.60 -9.59
C GLU A 624 26.91 -12.62 -10.66
N GLY A 625 26.59 -13.91 -10.44
CA GLY A 625 26.80 -14.98 -11.42
C GLY A 625 26.03 -14.78 -12.74
N GLU A 626 24.94 -14.00 -12.72
CA GLU A 626 24.07 -13.76 -13.88
C GLU A 626 24.42 -12.46 -14.62
N LYS A 627 25.43 -11.71 -14.15
CA LYS A 627 25.82 -10.42 -14.72
C LYS A 627 26.13 -10.51 -16.22
N LYS A 628 26.80 -11.58 -16.68
CA LYS A 628 27.11 -11.77 -18.11
C LYS A 628 25.84 -11.84 -18.95
N ALA A 629 24.83 -12.60 -18.50
CA ALA A 629 23.54 -12.71 -19.17
C ALA A 629 22.79 -11.38 -19.16
N LEU A 630 22.84 -10.62 -18.06
CA LEU A 630 22.22 -9.30 -17.96
C LEU A 630 22.88 -8.25 -18.88
N VAL A 631 24.22 -8.26 -19.00
CA VAL A 631 24.94 -7.40 -19.97
C VAL A 631 24.50 -7.72 -21.39
N GLN A 632 24.44 -9.01 -21.74
CA GLN A 632 23.98 -9.49 -23.05
C GLN A 632 22.52 -9.10 -23.31
N ALA A 633 21.66 -9.16 -22.29
CA ALA A 633 20.26 -8.76 -22.40
C ALA A 633 20.10 -7.25 -22.66
N GLY A 634 20.98 -6.40 -22.11
CA GLY A 634 20.96 -4.95 -22.36
C GLY A 634 21.12 -4.06 -21.12
N TYR A 635 21.29 -4.62 -19.93
CA TYR A 635 21.55 -3.83 -18.71
C TYR A 635 22.94 -3.19 -18.74
N ARG A 636 23.04 -1.99 -18.18
CA ARG A 636 24.26 -1.18 -18.22
C ARG A 636 24.72 -0.65 -16.87
N VAL A 637 23.86 -0.57 -15.87
CA VAL A 637 24.25 -0.19 -14.50
C VAL A 637 23.99 -1.36 -13.56
N PHE A 638 25.02 -1.81 -12.86
CA PHE A 638 24.96 -2.96 -11.97
C PHE A 638 25.23 -2.48 -10.55
N VAL A 639 24.21 -2.50 -9.70
CA VAL A 639 24.26 -1.92 -8.37
C VAL A 639 24.55 -3.00 -7.33
N THR A 640 25.57 -2.77 -6.51
CA THR A 640 25.80 -3.53 -5.27
C THR A 640 25.51 -2.65 -4.07
N LEU A 641 24.51 -3.01 -3.27
CA LEU A 641 24.13 -2.30 -2.05
C LEU A 641 24.99 -2.77 -0.87
N ASP A 642 25.72 -1.84 -0.27
CA ASP A 642 26.55 -2.07 0.90
C ASP A 642 25.93 -1.38 2.14
N GLU A 643 25.11 -2.15 2.85
CA GLU A 643 24.51 -1.73 4.11
C GLU A 643 25.35 -2.26 5.28
N PRO A 644 25.73 -1.41 6.25
CA PRO A 644 26.39 -1.86 7.46
C PRO A 644 25.58 -2.93 8.19
N VAL A 645 26.20 -4.10 8.43
CA VAL A 645 25.58 -5.19 9.18
C VAL A 645 25.92 -5.01 10.67
N PRO A 646 24.93 -4.98 11.58
CA PRO A 646 25.20 -4.89 13.01
C PRO A 646 26.03 -6.08 13.52
N ARG A 647 26.89 -5.85 14.52
CA ARG A 647 27.81 -6.89 15.06
C ARG A 647 27.10 -8.17 15.52
N HIS A 648 25.86 -8.06 15.99
CA HIS A 648 25.07 -9.19 16.49
C HIS A 648 24.21 -9.88 15.43
N VAL A 649 24.28 -9.44 14.17
CA VAL A 649 23.53 -10.02 13.06
C VAL A 649 24.47 -10.85 12.20
N GLN A 650 24.25 -12.16 12.18
CA GLN A 650 24.97 -13.06 11.27
C GLN A 650 24.24 -13.14 9.93
N ILE A 651 24.93 -12.80 8.84
CA ILE A 651 24.42 -13.00 7.48
C ILE A 651 24.47 -14.49 7.14
N LYS A 652 23.34 -15.05 6.71
CA LYS A 652 23.25 -16.43 6.24
C LYS A 652 24.05 -16.60 4.95
N ASP A 653 24.86 -17.65 4.94
CA ASP A 653 25.45 -18.16 3.70
C ASP A 653 24.40 -18.98 2.95
N ARG A 654 23.69 -18.32 2.04
CA ARG A 654 22.68 -18.96 1.19
C ARG A 654 22.62 -18.29 -0.17
N PRO A 655 22.16 -19.00 -1.21
CA PRO A 655 21.97 -18.39 -2.51
C PRO A 655 20.91 -17.28 -2.45
N GLY A 656 21.29 -16.09 -2.93
CA GLY A 656 20.53 -14.84 -2.86
C GLY A 656 19.62 -14.58 -4.06
N TRP A 657 19.04 -15.62 -4.67
CA TRP A 657 18.34 -15.51 -5.96
C TRP A 657 17.04 -14.69 -5.94
N TRP A 658 16.47 -14.45 -4.75
CA TRP A 658 15.14 -13.84 -4.58
C TRP A 658 14.12 -14.40 -5.59
N ASN A 659 13.61 -13.59 -6.53
CA ASN A 659 12.61 -13.99 -7.52
C ASN A 659 13.18 -14.48 -8.86
N TRP A 660 14.51 -14.50 -9.04
CA TRP A 660 15.14 -14.85 -10.31
C TRP A 660 14.60 -16.15 -10.93
N LYS A 661 14.46 -17.20 -10.10
CA LYS A 661 14.00 -18.53 -10.53
C LYS A 661 12.48 -18.74 -10.48
N VAL A 662 11.79 -18.04 -9.57
CA VAL A 662 10.35 -18.24 -9.32
C VAL A 662 9.46 -17.24 -10.06
N GLY A 663 10.05 -16.19 -10.63
CA GLY A 663 9.34 -15.10 -11.28
C GLY A 663 8.71 -14.12 -10.29
N LEU A 664 8.23 -12.99 -10.83
CA LEU A 664 7.39 -12.07 -10.09
C LEU A 664 5.94 -12.58 -10.11
N ALA A 665 5.52 -13.20 -9.01
CA ALA A 665 4.21 -13.86 -8.92
C ALA A 665 3.05 -12.87 -8.77
#